data_AF-A0A9E7MY53-F1
#
_entry.id   AF-A0A9E7MY53-F1
#
_cell.length_a   1.000
_cell.length_b   1.000
_cell.length_c   1.000
_cell.angle_alpha   90.00
_cell.angle_beta   90.00
_cell.angle_gamma   90.00
#
_symmetry.space_group_name_H-M   'P 1'
#
loop_
_entity.id
_entity.type
_entity.pdbx_description
1 polymer ?
#
loop_
_entity_poly.entity_id
_entity_poly.type
_entity_poly.pdbx_seq_one_letter_code
_entity_poly.pdbx_strand_id
1 'polypeptide(L)'
;MRRRGFILNSVVLVLLIPILLLVATYEDISSSILQSQSERLQVEKTYRVVGYFKEDFENLLEISTRRALALVIDYVVTQKQFIDNASLAIEHLILEGTYIGSETNLDKYNKTKEFMEGYTIKDWFSTLREQLEKQGYVLVFPSNASDFANELEITVAPLDSFHIVVNASIPRVLIEDFSGKVIYNGSLDSVYAVVPIENMEDPLIAYLTDGGFSQVIRACNYPYPIINRPIIALEGFGYNSGRLSAPVTTSLERLESYKIYVGKSYIPIDDPHILGHIIGSSYVIPSPGDNRPIIYSTVINNTKISPTDVFRDGDFAAMIVEEIGTQKWCSSTYRYRKNFTVEVGDPGSIVLLKIPSSELGDVYHSGTLASLQIYEKSTCAPVPFWIEEWGDDWIYIWIKKANTDEYAIYYDTSPVGLTPGTPYDLFDLFDDFYDLINWEVLGNVTYADSILTVGPNTTASVLESKASFDYPIFVRYKMEGEGGGIALAPASKGENMIKVEIFKDDLPDYADIQIPIKITNQSLLQLIKSNSSLAEAEIKVYNSYFEEVPFWIEYWNETEALIWVRSDLEGSPTIFYIEYNTGNMTRGVGDQVFEFFDDFEDSTWEDKWEIPPEERDNIEDNIVQVNGTLIIKNGNNLLALRSKLIELYENYSVRFRMRPRDIGKDWDAGIGIEDKWSENKTSQLLLFTDDAGEDTGSTTGNKDSDENYLAIRRSWSGDVEDIDVPRGDNKFHTYEVQVFYYVDQKKVNNVKFHDITKNRVNEGNQKVQQPLYYMYLVLDNEKNDNWAYYDWIAVRKYLDESKLSYSISNVSEVPSVQYLDSSGSLKILRDWEQNGTSNGATIDYTAYYTYEVNFTYTSTNLTDNTGRFSLSQISDIPEGTPMKVQIIINSSQEVYLEVYFDWIAVGKYPYHVATVTLNESESKVGAAVGERNARAYNLQPFIDCLVDWRYFGIDGYPSFFERLEGSDRNREYYKELSRRMQEAVYGGYKYPIGLVSLVLPRNLPPNLAFLRGINQTAVDYVYLDLDGEYLYPVHDERAYKVLGISTNGGYSSPIVDTDFYLDPYTAEAIFGEQAACDLLEGYACG
;
A
#
# COMPACT_ATOMS: atom_id res chain seq x y z
N MET A 1 -52.10 134.40 23.79
CA MET A 1 -50.94 133.65 23.25
C MET A 1 -50.34 132.63 24.23
N ARG A 2 -49.98 132.99 25.49
CA ARG A 2 -49.22 132.13 26.44
C ARG A 2 -49.55 130.62 26.50
N ARG A 3 -50.83 130.20 26.48
CA ARG A 3 -51.20 128.76 26.59
C ARG A 3 -50.65 127.86 25.45
N ARG A 4 -50.43 128.38 24.24
CA ARG A 4 -49.90 127.55 23.12
C ARG A 4 -48.41 127.23 23.28
N GLY A 5 -47.61 128.17 23.78
CA GLY A 5 -46.18 127.96 24.01
C GLY A 5 -45.89 126.92 25.11
N PHE A 6 -46.71 126.87 26.16
CA PHE A 6 -46.58 125.84 27.19
C PHE A 6 -46.84 124.44 26.64
N ILE A 7 -47.92 124.25 25.88
CA ILE A 7 -48.24 122.95 25.26
C ILE A 7 -47.16 122.53 24.27
N LEU A 8 -46.66 123.44 23.43
CA LEU A 8 -45.56 123.14 22.50
C LEU A 8 -44.27 122.75 23.24
N ASN A 9 -43.86 123.50 24.27
CA ASN A 9 -42.66 123.15 25.04
C ASN A 9 -42.81 121.82 25.80
N SER A 10 -44.00 121.52 26.35
CA SER A 10 -44.26 120.24 27.01
C SER A 10 -44.29 119.07 26.03
N VAL A 11 -44.85 119.24 24.82
CA VAL A 11 -44.80 118.22 23.76
C VAL A 11 -43.36 118.02 23.27
N VAL A 12 -42.59 119.10 23.11
CA VAL A 12 -41.16 119.02 22.78
C VAL A 12 -40.39 118.27 23.87
N LEU A 13 -40.61 118.55 25.16
CA LEU A 13 -40.00 117.80 26.27
C LEU A 13 -40.40 116.32 26.29
N VAL A 14 -41.69 116.01 26.09
CA VAL A 14 -42.21 114.62 26.04
C VAL A 14 -41.71 113.86 24.81
N LEU A 15 -41.30 114.54 23.74
CA LEU A 15 -40.57 113.94 22.60
C LEU A 15 -39.05 113.88 22.83
N LEU A 16 -38.47 114.84 23.56
CA LEU A 16 -37.03 114.89 23.88
C LEU A 16 -36.62 113.76 24.83
N ILE A 17 -37.46 113.40 25.81
CA ILE A 17 -37.19 112.30 26.75
C ILE A 17 -36.96 110.95 26.03
N PRO A 18 -37.87 110.45 25.16
CA PRO A 18 -37.62 109.22 24.43
C PRO A 18 -36.50 109.35 23.38
N ILE A 19 -36.25 110.54 22.82
CA ILE A 19 -35.10 110.74 21.92
C ILE A 19 -33.77 110.68 22.69
N LEU A 20 -33.67 111.27 23.88
CA LEU A 20 -32.49 111.18 24.74
C LEU A 20 -32.27 109.76 25.27
N LEU A 21 -33.35 109.04 25.63
CA LEU A 21 -33.28 107.62 25.96
C LEU A 21 -32.84 106.75 24.77
N LEU A 22 -33.28 107.07 23.55
CA LEU A 22 -32.83 106.39 22.34
C LEU A 22 -31.35 106.66 22.05
N VAL A 23 -30.87 107.91 22.22
CA VAL A 23 -29.46 108.26 22.05
C VAL A 23 -28.59 107.59 23.12
N ALA A 24 -28.99 107.64 24.39
CA ALA A 24 -28.24 107.00 25.48
C ALA A 24 -28.19 105.47 25.34
N THR A 25 -29.30 104.82 24.97
CA THR A 25 -29.28 103.37 24.72
C THR A 25 -28.54 103.01 23.44
N TYR A 26 -28.55 103.86 22.40
CA TYR A 26 -27.72 103.65 21.21
C TYR A 26 -26.22 103.81 21.51
N GLU A 27 -25.83 104.80 22.32
CA GLU A 27 -24.45 105.00 22.78
C GLU A 27 -23.96 103.81 23.62
N ASP A 28 -24.75 103.38 24.61
CA ASP A 28 -24.43 102.25 25.48
C ASP A 28 -24.35 100.91 24.70
N ILE A 29 -25.31 100.64 23.81
CA ILE A 29 -25.29 99.46 22.92
C ILE A 29 -24.12 99.53 21.93
N SER A 30 -23.85 100.69 21.33
CA SER A 30 -22.72 100.84 20.40
C SER A 30 -21.37 100.71 21.10
N SER A 31 -21.25 101.19 22.34
CA SER A 31 -20.07 101.03 23.19
C SER A 31 -19.87 99.55 23.55
N SER A 32 -20.93 98.88 24.02
CA SER A 32 -20.94 97.44 24.33
C SER A 32 -20.60 96.56 23.11
N ILE A 33 -21.10 96.91 21.92
CA ILE A 33 -20.74 96.24 20.67
C ILE A 33 -19.26 96.47 20.32
N LEU A 34 -18.76 97.71 20.38
CA LEU A 34 -17.35 97.99 20.08
C LEU A 34 -16.40 97.32 21.08
N GLN A 35 -16.76 97.31 22.37
CA GLN A 35 -16.00 96.62 23.41
C GLN A 35 -16.01 95.10 23.19
N SER A 36 -17.17 94.47 23.00
CA SER A 36 -17.25 93.02 22.78
C SER A 36 -16.59 92.55 21.48
N GLN A 37 -16.59 93.37 20.42
CA GLN A 37 -15.82 93.10 19.20
C GLN A 37 -14.30 93.23 19.43
N SER A 38 -13.86 94.22 20.21
CA SER A 38 -12.45 94.39 20.61
C SER A 38 -11.96 93.23 21.49
N GLU A 39 -12.75 92.85 22.49
CA GLU A 39 -12.49 91.71 23.38
C GLU A 39 -12.47 90.39 22.59
N ARG A 40 -13.44 90.17 21.69
CA ARG A 40 -13.46 89.01 20.80
C ARG A 40 -12.22 88.96 19.90
N LEU A 41 -11.82 90.08 19.29
CA LEU A 41 -10.65 90.14 18.42
C LEU A 41 -9.35 89.87 19.18
N GLN A 42 -9.24 90.34 20.43
CA GLN A 42 -8.13 90.00 21.31
C GLN A 42 -8.12 88.51 21.68
N VAL A 43 -9.27 87.94 22.10
CA VAL A 43 -9.39 86.49 22.41
C VAL A 43 -9.06 85.64 21.18
N GLU A 44 -9.51 86.03 19.99
CA GLU A 44 -9.20 85.32 18.74
C GLU A 44 -7.71 85.43 18.37
N LYS A 45 -7.07 86.60 18.55
CA LYS A 45 -5.62 86.74 18.36
C LYS A 45 -4.84 85.87 19.35
N THR A 46 -5.21 85.88 20.63
CA THR A 46 -4.59 85.01 21.66
C THR A 46 -4.75 83.54 21.33
N TYR A 47 -5.95 83.09 20.96
CA TYR A 47 -6.22 81.70 20.59
C TYR A 47 -5.38 81.25 19.38
N ARG A 48 -5.25 82.11 18.35
CA ARG A 48 -4.37 81.85 17.20
C ARG A 48 -2.90 81.77 17.60
N VAL A 49 -2.41 82.67 18.46
CA VAL A 49 -1.01 82.67 18.93
C VAL A 49 -0.69 81.39 19.72
N VAL A 50 -1.57 80.96 20.63
CA VAL A 50 -1.38 79.71 21.40
C VAL A 50 -1.50 78.47 20.50
N GLY A 51 -2.39 78.48 19.52
CA GLY A 51 -2.51 77.41 18.51
C GLY A 51 -1.24 77.25 17.69
N TYR A 52 -0.76 78.35 17.08
CA TYR A 52 0.49 78.35 16.32
C TYR A 52 1.71 77.98 17.19
N PHE A 53 1.75 78.39 18.46
CA PHE A 53 2.84 78.02 19.37
C PHE A 53 2.93 76.50 19.60
N LYS A 54 1.80 75.78 19.68
CA LYS A 54 1.82 74.31 19.72
C LYS A 54 2.18 73.70 18.35
N GLU A 55 1.56 74.18 17.28
CA GLU A 55 1.78 73.66 15.91
C GLU A 55 3.24 73.83 15.45
N ASP A 56 3.85 74.99 15.69
CA ASP A 56 5.25 75.29 15.37
C ASP A 56 6.23 74.49 16.23
N PHE A 57 5.88 74.20 17.50
CA PHE A 57 6.67 73.32 18.36
C PHE A 57 6.61 71.85 17.93
N GLU A 58 5.44 71.37 17.47
CA GLU A 58 5.28 70.02 16.92
C GLU A 58 6.10 69.83 15.62
N ASN A 59 6.03 70.81 14.70
CA ASN A 59 6.85 70.85 13.48
C ASN A 59 8.36 70.93 13.78
N LEU A 60 8.76 71.72 14.78
CA LEU A 60 10.15 71.80 15.24
C LEU A 60 10.66 70.45 15.72
N LEU A 61 9.91 69.77 16.58
CA LEU A 61 10.29 68.46 17.11
C LEU A 61 10.46 67.45 15.97
N GLU A 62 9.55 67.41 14.99
CA GLU A 62 9.66 66.56 13.79
C GLU A 62 10.95 66.86 13.00
N ILE A 63 11.21 68.14 12.70
CA ILE A 63 12.37 68.58 11.92
C ILE A 63 13.69 68.31 12.66
N SER A 64 13.76 68.66 13.95
CA SER A 64 14.96 68.49 14.77
C SER A 64 15.31 67.01 14.94
N THR A 65 14.30 66.17 15.19
CA THR A 65 14.46 64.72 15.30
C THR A 65 14.98 64.11 14.00
N ARG A 66 14.41 64.46 12.83
CA ARG A 66 14.93 63.96 11.54
C ARG A 66 16.40 64.32 11.30
N ARG A 67 16.83 65.51 11.75
CA ARG A 67 18.22 65.99 11.59
C ARG A 67 19.16 65.30 12.58
N ALA A 68 18.72 65.09 13.82
CA ALA A 68 19.45 64.31 14.81
C ALA A 68 19.63 62.85 14.36
N LEU A 69 18.59 62.20 13.83
CA LEU A 69 18.65 60.84 13.29
C LEU A 69 19.64 60.74 12.12
N ALA A 70 19.51 61.62 11.13
CA ALA A 70 20.41 61.62 9.98
C ALA A 70 21.88 61.88 10.39
N LEU A 71 22.12 62.73 11.40
CA LEU A 71 23.45 62.95 11.98
C LEU A 71 24.00 61.70 12.68
N VAL A 72 23.19 60.99 13.47
CA VAL A 72 23.65 59.80 14.20
C VAL A 72 23.94 58.66 13.22
N ILE A 73 23.08 58.42 12.22
CA ILE A 73 23.35 57.42 11.17
C ILE A 73 24.67 57.76 10.45
N ASP A 74 24.82 59.01 10.00
CA ASP A 74 26.03 59.48 9.32
C ASP A 74 27.29 59.38 10.20
N TYR A 75 27.18 59.59 11.52
CA TYR A 75 28.25 59.36 12.49
C TYR A 75 28.63 57.87 12.59
N VAL A 76 27.66 56.98 12.81
CA VAL A 76 27.90 55.54 12.98
C VAL A 76 28.59 54.96 11.74
N VAL A 77 28.12 55.32 10.55
CA VAL A 77 28.70 54.87 9.27
C VAL A 77 30.06 55.53 8.98
N THR A 78 30.20 56.85 9.18
CA THR A 78 31.44 57.58 8.81
C THR A 78 32.58 57.39 9.82
N GLN A 79 32.28 57.29 11.12
CA GLN A 79 33.29 57.10 12.18
C GLN A 79 33.55 55.62 12.51
N LYS A 80 32.69 54.70 12.06
CA LYS A 80 32.70 53.28 12.44
C LYS A 80 32.67 53.09 13.96
N GLN A 81 31.79 53.84 14.61
CA GLN A 81 31.58 53.76 16.05
C GLN A 81 30.08 53.90 16.33
N PHE A 82 29.48 52.87 16.94
CA PHE A 82 28.12 52.95 17.50
C PHE A 82 28.04 54.00 18.63
N ILE A 83 26.84 54.47 18.93
CA ILE A 83 26.61 55.40 20.04
C ILE A 83 26.21 54.67 21.33
N ASP A 84 26.44 55.28 22.51
CA ASP A 84 26.23 54.58 23.80
C ASP A 84 24.80 54.65 24.37
N ASN A 85 23.97 55.60 23.90
CA ASN A 85 22.52 55.59 24.15
C ASN A 85 21.77 56.45 23.12
N ALA A 86 20.93 55.83 22.29
CA ALA A 86 20.18 56.49 21.23
C ALA A 86 19.13 57.49 21.73
N SER A 87 18.36 57.13 22.77
CA SER A 87 17.37 58.04 23.36
C SER A 87 18.02 59.34 23.82
N LEU A 88 19.04 59.26 24.67
CA LEU A 88 19.74 60.42 25.22
C LEU A 88 20.52 61.19 24.15
N ALA A 89 21.15 60.51 23.19
CA ALA A 89 21.84 61.18 22.10
C ALA A 89 20.89 62.04 21.26
N ILE A 90 19.75 61.48 20.85
CA ILE A 90 18.75 62.20 20.05
C ILE A 90 18.11 63.32 20.89
N GLU A 91 17.81 63.07 22.17
CA GLU A 91 17.26 64.07 23.11
C GLU A 91 18.16 65.30 23.26
N HIS A 92 19.44 65.09 23.58
CA HIS A 92 20.42 66.18 23.74
C HIS A 92 20.72 66.91 22.42
N LEU A 93 20.74 66.20 21.28
CA LEU A 93 20.85 66.82 19.96
C LEU A 93 19.65 67.73 19.65
N ILE A 94 18.43 67.29 19.91
CA ILE A 94 17.21 68.10 19.71
C ILE A 94 17.22 69.32 20.64
N LEU A 95 17.63 69.15 21.90
CA LEU A 95 17.65 70.21 22.90
C LEU A 95 18.70 71.28 22.60
N GLU A 96 19.97 70.88 22.43
CA GLU A 96 21.13 71.78 22.40
C GLU A 96 22.03 71.67 21.16
N GLY A 97 21.86 70.64 20.33
CA GLY A 97 22.71 70.39 19.15
C GLY A 97 24.07 69.75 19.47
N THR A 98 24.23 69.20 20.67
CA THR A 98 25.48 68.65 21.22
C THR A 98 25.21 67.37 22.00
N TYR A 99 26.15 66.41 21.99
CA TYR A 99 26.07 65.19 22.82
C TYR A 99 27.46 64.67 23.20
N ILE A 100 27.63 64.46 24.51
CA ILE A 100 28.81 63.85 25.13
C ILE A 100 28.30 62.69 25.99
N GLY A 101 28.41 61.48 25.45
CA GLY A 101 28.09 60.25 26.17
C GLY A 101 29.27 59.75 27.01
N SER A 102 29.16 58.50 27.44
CA SER A 102 30.23 57.76 28.13
C SER A 102 31.37 57.36 27.18
N GLU A 103 31.01 56.95 25.96
CA GLU A 103 31.95 56.52 24.91
C GLU A 103 31.80 57.34 23.61
N THR A 104 30.65 57.98 23.39
CA THR A 104 30.37 58.85 22.23
C THR A 104 30.75 60.31 22.49
N ASN A 105 31.18 61.03 21.45
CA ASN A 105 31.30 62.49 21.50
C ASN A 105 30.97 63.14 20.15
N LEU A 106 29.71 63.52 19.95
CA LEU A 106 29.26 64.14 18.70
C LEU A 106 29.77 65.58 18.54
N ASP A 107 30.09 66.27 19.63
CA ASP A 107 30.66 67.63 19.61
C ASP A 107 32.00 67.72 18.86
N LYS A 108 32.78 66.62 18.84
CA LYS A 108 34.01 66.48 18.04
C LYS A 108 33.76 66.12 16.58
N TYR A 109 32.56 65.63 16.24
CA TYR A 109 32.23 65.25 14.87
C TYR A 109 31.92 66.50 14.04
N ASN A 110 32.64 66.68 12.94
CA ASN A 110 32.67 67.94 12.19
C ASN A 110 31.32 68.31 11.56
N LYS A 111 30.50 67.32 11.20
CA LYS A 111 29.16 67.56 10.61
C LYS A 111 28.07 67.86 11.64
N THR A 112 28.27 67.64 12.93
CA THR A 112 27.24 67.87 13.99
C THR A 112 26.64 69.26 13.90
N LYS A 113 27.48 70.27 13.67
CA LYS A 113 27.04 71.64 13.44
C LYS A 113 26.25 71.80 12.13
N GLU A 114 26.71 71.19 11.04
CA GLU A 114 26.06 71.27 9.72
C GLU A 114 24.64 70.68 9.71
N PHE A 115 24.42 69.62 10.49
CA PHE A 115 23.09 69.03 10.66
C PHE A 115 22.20 69.87 11.59
N MET A 116 22.68 70.32 12.76
CA MET A 116 21.81 70.86 13.82
C MET A 116 21.69 72.40 13.90
N GLU A 117 22.62 73.19 13.36
CA GLU A 117 22.63 74.67 13.52
C GLU A 117 21.32 75.34 13.07
N GLY A 118 20.62 76.01 14.00
CA GLY A 118 19.39 76.76 13.72
C GLY A 118 18.11 75.93 13.82
N TYR A 119 18.19 74.65 14.20
CA TYR A 119 17.06 73.72 14.27
C TYR A 119 16.99 72.96 15.61
N THR A 120 17.67 73.46 16.64
CA THR A 120 17.51 72.98 18.03
C THR A 120 16.33 73.68 18.72
N ILE A 121 15.82 73.09 19.80
CA ILE A 121 14.81 73.72 20.66
C ILE A 121 15.31 75.06 21.23
N LYS A 122 16.62 75.15 21.51
CA LYS A 122 17.33 76.33 22.00
C LYS A 122 17.38 77.48 20.97
N ASP A 123 17.58 77.16 19.69
CA ASP A 123 17.54 78.12 18.57
C ASP A 123 16.11 78.62 18.32
N TRP A 124 15.14 77.69 18.33
CA TRP A 124 13.73 77.99 18.16
C TRP A 124 13.19 78.89 19.27
N PHE A 125 13.42 78.55 20.55
CA PHE A 125 12.98 79.37 21.68
C PHE A 125 13.51 80.81 21.58
N SER A 126 14.78 80.95 21.20
CA SER A 126 15.42 82.25 21.00
C SER A 126 14.76 83.05 19.87
N THR A 127 14.41 82.37 18.77
CA THR A 127 13.71 82.96 17.62
C THR A 127 12.27 83.33 17.96
N LEU A 128 11.52 82.43 18.60
CA LEU A 128 10.15 82.61 19.06
C LEU A 128 10.02 83.84 19.94
N ARG A 129 10.93 84.03 20.92
CA ARG A 129 10.88 85.20 21.79
C ARG A 129 11.02 86.50 21.00
N GLU A 130 11.94 86.55 20.03
CA GLU A 130 12.11 87.70 19.14
C GLU A 130 10.85 87.98 18.28
N GLN A 131 10.12 86.94 17.86
CA GLN A 131 8.86 87.09 17.11
C GLN A 131 7.69 87.51 18.00
N LEU A 132 7.60 87.03 19.25
CA LEU A 132 6.61 87.47 20.22
C LEU A 132 6.81 88.95 20.59
N GLU A 133 8.06 89.35 20.84
CA GLU A 133 8.45 90.75 21.08
C GLU A 133 8.03 91.66 19.91
N LYS A 134 8.25 91.24 18.66
CA LYS A 134 7.77 91.96 17.45
C LYS A 134 6.24 92.04 17.33
N GLN A 135 5.50 91.10 17.91
CA GLN A 135 4.02 91.03 17.83
C GLN A 135 3.27 91.75 18.98
N GLY A 136 4.01 92.33 19.94
CA GLY A 136 3.48 93.06 21.09
C GLY A 136 3.43 92.27 22.41
N TYR A 137 4.10 91.12 22.46
CA TYR A 137 4.05 90.16 23.57
C TYR A 137 5.42 89.96 24.23
N VAL A 138 5.41 89.54 25.50
CA VAL A 138 6.60 89.20 26.27
C VAL A 138 6.41 87.78 26.83
N LEU A 139 7.35 86.89 26.52
CA LEU A 139 7.46 85.60 27.18
C LEU A 139 8.19 85.80 28.51
N VAL A 140 7.43 85.77 29.61
CA VAL A 140 7.92 86.09 30.97
C VAL A 140 8.53 84.85 31.63
N PHE A 141 7.95 83.67 31.35
CA PHE A 141 8.46 82.39 31.83
C PHE A 141 8.26 81.30 30.77
N PRO A 142 9.28 80.46 30.48
CA PRO A 142 10.67 80.58 30.91
C PRO A 142 11.36 81.85 30.36
N SER A 143 12.29 82.48 31.10
CA SER A 143 12.78 83.83 30.75
C SER A 143 13.92 83.84 29.71
N ASN A 144 14.70 82.76 29.69
CA ASN A 144 15.88 82.59 28.84
C ASN A 144 16.06 81.10 28.49
N ALA A 145 16.95 80.79 27.54
CA ALA A 145 17.11 79.43 27.02
C ALA A 145 17.60 78.41 28.07
N SER A 146 18.32 78.84 29.12
CA SER A 146 18.72 77.96 30.22
C SER A 146 17.59 77.71 31.21
N ASP A 147 16.77 78.71 31.54
CA ASP A 147 15.51 78.47 32.28
C ASP A 147 14.61 77.50 31.52
N PHE A 148 14.51 77.68 30.19
CA PHE A 148 13.69 76.86 29.32
C PHE A 148 14.14 75.40 29.31
N ALA A 149 15.44 75.13 29.12
CA ALA A 149 15.98 73.78 29.12
C ALA A 149 15.82 73.05 30.47
N ASN A 150 15.76 73.78 31.59
CA ASN A 150 15.54 73.20 32.92
C ASN A 150 14.05 72.91 33.25
N GLU A 151 13.10 73.54 32.56
CA GLU A 151 11.66 73.31 32.74
C GLU A 151 11.04 72.49 31.58
N LEU A 152 11.83 72.08 30.58
CA LEU A 152 11.37 71.20 29.50
C LEU A 152 11.45 69.74 29.94
N GLU A 153 10.32 69.03 29.91
CA GLU A 153 10.31 67.57 29.98
C GLU A 153 10.25 67.01 28.56
N ILE A 154 11.35 66.42 28.07
CA ILE A 154 11.44 65.76 26.76
C ILE A 154 11.70 64.27 26.96
N THR A 155 11.24 63.44 26.02
CA THR A 155 11.51 62.00 26.00
C THR A 155 11.46 61.46 24.57
N VAL A 156 12.51 60.77 24.15
CA VAL A 156 12.65 60.17 22.82
C VAL A 156 12.52 58.65 22.93
N ALA A 157 11.74 58.00 22.07
CA ALA A 157 11.58 56.55 22.06
C ALA A 157 11.34 56.00 20.64
N PRO A 158 11.69 54.74 20.34
CA PRO A 158 11.07 54.06 19.21
C PRO A 158 9.57 53.93 19.51
N LEU A 159 8.71 54.39 18.61
CA LEU A 159 7.26 54.28 18.78
C LEU A 159 6.77 52.91 18.32
N ASP A 160 7.25 52.47 17.16
CA ASP A 160 7.08 51.14 16.59
C ASP A 160 8.33 50.81 15.76
N SER A 161 8.33 49.71 15.00
CA SER A 161 9.47 49.30 14.16
C SER A 161 9.85 50.28 13.05
N PHE A 162 8.96 51.21 12.67
CA PHE A 162 9.12 52.14 11.54
C PHE A 162 8.96 53.62 11.91
N HIS A 163 8.64 53.93 13.16
CA HIS A 163 8.43 55.28 13.68
C HIS A 163 9.15 55.51 15.01
N ILE A 164 9.62 56.74 15.19
CA ILE A 164 10.19 57.26 16.43
C ILE A 164 9.25 58.35 16.95
N VAL A 165 9.08 58.42 18.27
CA VAL A 165 8.28 59.45 18.93
C VAL A 165 9.17 60.33 19.80
N VAL A 166 8.94 61.63 19.72
CA VAL A 166 9.42 62.59 20.71
C VAL A 166 8.20 63.18 21.39
N ASN A 167 8.05 62.90 22.68
CA ASN A 167 7.13 63.61 23.54
C ASN A 167 7.88 64.77 24.20
N ALA A 168 7.33 65.97 24.16
CA ALA A 168 7.84 67.10 24.91
C ALA A 168 6.68 67.87 25.58
N SER A 169 6.87 68.28 26.83
CA SER A 169 5.92 69.10 27.58
C SER A 169 6.62 70.28 28.26
N ILE A 170 5.90 71.39 28.42
CA ILE A 170 6.37 72.59 29.12
C ILE A 170 5.39 72.87 30.25
N PRO A 171 5.69 72.48 31.51
CA PRO A 171 4.74 72.57 32.62
C PRO A 171 4.29 73.98 32.98
N ARG A 172 5.01 75.02 32.54
CA ARG A 172 4.65 76.42 32.77
C ARG A 172 5.16 77.33 31.64
N VAL A 173 4.24 78.01 30.99
CA VAL A 173 4.48 79.08 30.03
C VAL A 173 3.63 80.29 30.42
N LEU A 174 4.27 81.46 30.55
CA LEU A 174 3.62 82.74 30.88
C LEU A 174 3.93 83.77 29.80
N ILE A 175 2.90 84.24 29.11
CA ILE A 175 2.96 85.28 28.08
C ILE A 175 2.11 86.46 28.53
N GLU A 176 2.71 87.66 28.52
CA GLU A 176 2.05 88.94 28.77
C GLU A 176 2.06 89.81 27.50
N ASP A 177 1.25 90.86 27.45
CA ASP A 177 1.42 91.97 26.50
C ASP A 177 2.31 93.09 27.09
N PHE A 178 2.75 94.04 26.26
CA PHE A 178 3.54 95.19 26.72
C PHE A 178 2.82 96.12 27.73
N SER A 179 1.57 95.86 28.12
CA SER A 179 0.89 96.56 29.23
C SER A 179 0.98 95.82 30.58
N GLY A 180 1.62 94.65 30.61
CA GLY A 180 1.69 93.77 31.80
C GLY A 180 0.40 92.99 32.04
N LYS A 181 -0.42 92.81 31.00
CA LYS A 181 -1.62 91.97 31.07
C LYS A 181 -1.26 90.54 30.66
N VAL A 182 -1.58 89.57 31.51
CA VAL A 182 -1.46 88.14 31.18
C VAL A 182 -2.36 87.80 29.99
N ILE A 183 -1.74 87.25 28.95
CA ILE A 183 -2.36 86.81 27.69
C ILE A 183 -2.54 85.28 27.70
N TYR A 184 -1.54 84.56 28.22
CA TYR A 184 -1.58 83.12 28.40
C TYR A 184 -0.76 82.73 29.64
N ASN A 185 -1.29 81.79 30.43
CA ASN A 185 -0.64 81.25 31.62
C ASN A 185 -1.14 79.81 31.81
N GLY A 186 -0.29 78.83 31.53
CA GLY A 186 -0.64 77.41 31.55
C GLY A 186 0.52 76.52 31.09
N SER A 187 0.26 75.23 30.95
CA SER A 187 1.18 74.25 30.39
C SER A 187 1.00 74.08 28.88
N LEU A 188 2.09 73.81 28.16
CA LEU A 188 1.99 72.97 26.97
C LEU A 188 2.00 71.52 27.44
N ASP A 189 0.81 70.95 27.60
CA ASP A 189 0.63 69.51 27.82
C ASP A 189 1.18 68.72 26.63
N SER A 190 1.71 67.52 26.91
CA SER A 190 2.41 66.60 26.00
C SER A 190 2.15 66.82 24.50
N VAL A 191 3.19 67.25 23.79
CA VAL A 191 3.24 67.42 22.35
C VAL A 191 4.06 66.26 21.78
N TYR A 192 3.45 65.47 20.89
CA TYR A 192 4.04 64.27 20.31
C TYR A 192 4.39 64.52 18.85
N ALA A 193 5.67 64.52 18.50
CA ALA A 193 6.11 64.43 17.12
C ALA A 193 6.41 62.97 16.76
N VAL A 194 5.82 62.47 15.67
CA VAL A 194 6.01 61.10 15.20
C VAL A 194 6.78 61.13 13.87
N VAL A 195 7.96 60.52 13.87
CA VAL A 195 8.93 60.59 12.76
C VAL A 195 9.12 59.20 12.15
N PRO A 196 8.73 58.98 10.89
CA PRO A 196 9.02 57.72 10.21
C PRO A 196 10.53 57.60 9.90
N ILE A 197 11.07 56.40 10.04
CA ILE A 197 12.43 56.02 9.57
C ILE A 197 12.42 55.37 8.18
N GLU A 198 11.26 55.20 7.55
CA GLU A 198 11.19 54.78 6.15
C GLU A 198 11.97 55.74 5.24
N ASN A 199 12.75 55.18 4.33
CA ASN A 199 13.69 55.84 3.43
C ASN A 199 14.93 56.45 4.11
N MET A 200 15.18 56.16 5.40
CA MET A 200 16.51 56.33 6.02
C MET A 200 17.42 55.12 5.71
N GLU A 201 18.72 55.30 5.90
CA GLU A 201 19.72 54.24 5.79
C GLU A 201 19.77 53.40 7.08
N ASP A 202 19.96 52.08 6.93
CA ASP A 202 20.17 51.18 8.07
C ASP A 202 21.64 51.27 8.54
N PRO A 203 21.88 51.78 9.77
CA PRO A 203 23.24 51.97 10.27
C PRO A 203 24.01 50.66 10.44
N LEU A 204 23.32 49.53 10.69
CA LEU A 204 23.96 48.24 10.95
C LEU A 204 24.65 47.71 9.68
N ILE A 205 23.90 47.62 8.58
CA ILE A 205 24.39 47.08 7.31
C ILE A 205 25.45 48.01 6.70
N ALA A 206 25.27 49.33 6.81
CA ALA A 206 26.25 50.30 6.35
C ALA A 206 27.55 50.26 7.20
N TYR A 207 27.46 50.07 8.52
CA TYR A 207 28.61 49.86 9.41
C TYR A 207 29.40 48.59 9.05
N LEU A 208 28.72 47.44 8.98
CA LEU A 208 29.32 46.12 8.73
C LEU A 208 30.08 46.04 7.41
N THR A 209 29.69 46.87 6.44
CA THR A 209 30.24 46.84 5.07
C THR A 209 31.19 48.00 4.78
N ASP A 210 31.66 48.72 5.80
CA ASP A 210 32.56 49.87 5.67
C ASP A 210 31.98 51.03 4.82
N GLY A 211 30.64 51.16 4.80
CA GLY A 211 29.90 52.04 3.88
C GLY A 211 29.90 51.57 2.42
N GLY A 212 30.39 50.36 2.15
CA GLY A 212 30.46 49.75 0.82
C GLY A 212 29.13 49.20 0.30
N PHE A 213 28.13 49.02 1.17
CA PHE A 213 26.76 48.66 0.80
C PHE A 213 25.75 49.36 1.71
N SER A 214 24.85 50.11 1.08
CA SER A 214 23.81 50.90 1.76
C SER A 214 22.46 50.23 1.56
N GLN A 215 21.75 49.96 2.66
CA GLN A 215 20.38 49.43 2.64
C GLN A 215 19.42 50.50 3.17
N VAL A 216 18.36 50.75 2.42
CA VAL A 216 17.37 51.80 2.74
C VAL A 216 16.15 51.13 3.39
N ILE A 217 15.80 51.58 4.59
CA ILE A 217 14.70 51.03 5.39
C ILE A 217 13.38 51.24 4.64
N ARG A 218 12.70 50.13 4.34
CA ARG A 218 11.44 50.07 3.60
C ARG A 218 10.59 48.96 4.16
N ALA A 219 9.40 49.26 4.61
CA ALA A 219 8.49 48.27 5.15
C ALA A 219 8.04 47.27 4.05
N CYS A 220 7.80 46.02 4.46
CA CYS A 220 7.08 45.03 3.65
C CYS A 220 5.62 45.45 3.48
N ASN A 221 4.94 44.96 2.43
CA ASN A 221 3.48 45.09 2.27
C ASN A 221 2.69 44.45 3.45
N TYR A 222 3.37 43.58 4.22
CA TYR A 222 2.91 42.92 5.43
C TYR A 222 3.88 43.29 6.57
N PRO A 223 3.87 44.56 7.03
CA PRO A 223 4.95 45.11 7.84
C PRO A 223 4.98 44.55 9.26
N TYR A 224 3.84 44.09 9.77
CA TYR A 224 3.68 43.50 11.09
C TYR A 224 3.03 42.11 10.97
N PRO A 225 3.82 41.02 10.85
CA PRO A 225 3.29 39.68 10.65
C PRO A 225 2.33 39.20 11.74
N ILE A 226 2.46 39.72 12.97
CA ILE A 226 1.52 39.49 14.08
C ILE A 226 0.10 40.02 13.80
N ILE A 227 -0.06 41.00 12.92
CA ILE A 227 -1.35 41.57 12.49
C ILE A 227 -1.81 40.93 11.18
N ASN A 228 -0.91 40.82 10.21
CA ASN A 228 -1.20 40.26 8.89
C ASN A 228 0.07 39.62 8.32
N ARG A 229 0.05 38.30 8.12
CA ARG A 229 1.21 37.50 7.73
C ARG A 229 1.48 37.59 6.22
N PRO A 230 2.75 37.55 5.77
CA PRO A 230 3.11 37.59 4.35
C PRO A 230 2.83 36.27 3.59
N ILE A 231 2.00 35.38 4.13
CA ILE A 231 1.61 34.11 3.52
C ILE A 231 0.10 33.88 3.68
N ILE A 232 -0.51 33.18 2.74
CA ILE A 232 -1.93 32.79 2.83
C ILE A 232 -2.03 31.27 2.90
N ALA A 233 -2.53 30.74 4.01
CA ALA A 233 -2.77 29.32 4.20
C ALA A 233 -4.15 28.91 3.68
N LEU A 234 -4.16 28.04 2.65
CA LEU A 234 -5.30 27.17 2.41
C LEU A 234 -5.18 25.90 3.26
N GLU A 235 -6.30 25.41 3.75
CA GLU A 235 -6.49 24.13 4.43
C GLU A 235 -7.54 23.31 3.65
N GLY A 236 -7.38 21.99 3.61
CA GLY A 236 -8.31 21.08 2.94
C GLY A 236 -8.11 19.64 3.39
N PHE A 237 -8.71 18.73 2.64
CA PHE A 237 -8.48 17.29 2.78
C PHE A 237 -7.44 16.84 1.76
N GLY A 238 -6.51 15.98 2.18
CA GLY A 238 -5.42 15.47 1.37
C GLY A 238 -5.69 14.08 0.80
N TYR A 239 -5.25 13.86 -0.44
CA TYR A 239 -5.18 12.55 -1.09
C TYR A 239 -3.78 12.38 -1.68
N ASN A 240 -3.16 11.20 -1.46
CA ASN A 240 -1.72 10.91 -1.58
C ASN A 240 -0.83 11.82 -0.72
N SER A 241 0.08 11.24 0.06
CA SER A 241 1.04 12.01 0.85
C SER A 241 2.05 12.75 -0.05
N GLY A 242 2.52 13.90 0.42
CA GLY A 242 3.52 14.66 -0.32
C GLY A 242 3.76 16.05 0.25
N ARG A 243 5.03 16.42 0.37
CA ARG A 243 5.49 17.76 0.76
C ARG A 243 6.35 18.30 -0.37
N LEU A 244 5.81 19.24 -1.16
CA LEU A 244 6.44 19.77 -2.37
C LEU A 244 6.12 21.25 -2.57
N SER A 245 6.84 21.92 -3.48
CA SER A 245 6.62 23.34 -3.79
C SER A 245 7.01 23.67 -5.22
N ALA A 246 6.22 24.53 -5.88
CA ALA A 246 6.40 24.93 -7.27
C ALA A 246 5.57 26.19 -7.60
N PRO A 247 5.82 26.85 -8.76
CA PRO A 247 4.88 27.81 -9.33
C PRO A 247 3.55 27.13 -9.63
N VAL A 248 2.44 27.85 -9.44
CA VAL A 248 1.10 27.34 -9.76
C VAL A 248 0.68 27.65 -11.21
N THR A 249 -0.32 26.93 -11.71
CA THR A 249 -1.14 27.42 -12.82
C THR A 249 -2.62 27.09 -12.67
N THR A 250 -3.44 28.02 -13.15
CA THR A 250 -4.89 27.98 -13.26
C THR A 250 -5.37 27.74 -14.70
N SER A 251 -4.46 27.61 -15.67
CA SER A 251 -4.78 27.31 -17.07
C SER A 251 -3.83 26.25 -17.66
N LEU A 252 -4.43 25.21 -18.26
CA LEU A 252 -3.69 24.11 -18.88
C LEU A 252 -2.93 24.53 -20.15
N GLU A 253 -3.33 25.64 -20.78
CA GLU A 253 -2.65 26.23 -21.95
C GLU A 253 -1.25 26.81 -21.61
N ARG A 254 -0.80 26.72 -20.35
CA ARG A 254 0.44 27.33 -19.83
C ARG A 254 1.39 26.32 -19.16
N LEU A 255 1.26 25.03 -19.48
CA LEU A 255 2.15 23.95 -19.03
C LEU A 255 3.44 23.90 -19.86
N GLU A 256 4.32 24.89 -19.65
CA GLU A 256 5.67 24.95 -20.22
C GLU A 256 6.77 24.45 -19.24
N SER A 257 6.39 24.13 -18.00
CA SER A 257 7.29 23.71 -16.92
C SER A 257 6.53 22.92 -15.86
N TYR A 258 7.25 22.25 -14.97
CA TYR A 258 6.68 21.61 -13.79
C TYR A 258 5.97 22.63 -12.87
N LYS A 259 4.71 22.37 -12.52
CA LYS A 259 3.81 23.28 -11.78
C LYS A 259 2.80 22.53 -10.92
N ILE A 260 2.20 23.23 -9.95
CA ILE A 260 1.00 22.76 -9.22
C ILE A 260 -0.25 23.28 -9.94
N TYR A 261 -1.23 22.42 -10.23
CA TYR A 261 -2.50 22.84 -10.83
C TYR A 261 -3.46 23.37 -9.77
N VAL A 262 -4.11 24.50 -10.05
CA VAL A 262 -5.02 25.18 -9.12
C VAL A 262 -6.36 25.45 -9.80
N GLY A 263 -7.47 24.97 -9.21
CA GLY A 263 -8.77 25.02 -9.90
C GLY A 263 -10.03 24.99 -9.03
N LYS A 264 -11.18 25.19 -9.69
CA LYS A 264 -12.50 25.08 -9.06
C LYS A 264 -12.97 23.64 -8.88
N SER A 265 -12.39 22.70 -9.60
CA SER A 265 -12.67 21.27 -9.54
C SER A 265 -11.45 20.48 -10.04
N TYR A 266 -11.35 19.20 -9.67
CA TYR A 266 -10.37 18.29 -10.28
C TYR A 266 -10.62 18.20 -11.79
N ILE A 267 -9.53 18.14 -12.56
CA ILE A 267 -9.54 17.74 -13.96
C ILE A 267 -8.51 16.61 -14.05
N PRO A 268 -8.89 15.38 -14.43
CA PRO A 268 -7.95 14.29 -14.64
C PRO A 268 -7.06 14.63 -15.85
N ILE A 269 -5.75 14.76 -15.62
CA ILE A 269 -4.78 15.18 -16.63
C ILE A 269 -3.53 14.29 -16.52
N ASP A 270 -3.28 13.52 -17.59
CA ASP A 270 -2.07 12.72 -17.75
C ASP A 270 -0.96 13.57 -18.41
N ASP A 271 -0.45 14.54 -17.64
CA ASP A 271 0.69 15.38 -18.01
C ASP A 271 1.74 15.32 -16.89
N PRO A 272 2.98 14.88 -17.17
CA PRO A 272 4.04 14.75 -16.16
C PRO A 272 4.52 16.09 -15.58
N HIS A 273 4.17 17.23 -16.20
CA HIS A 273 4.50 18.55 -15.67
C HIS A 273 3.59 18.98 -14.51
N ILE A 274 2.45 18.31 -14.29
CA ILE A 274 1.62 18.59 -13.11
C ILE A 274 2.18 17.79 -11.93
N LEU A 275 2.68 18.49 -10.90
CA LEU A 275 3.24 17.91 -9.68
C LEU A 275 2.18 17.57 -8.62
N GLY A 276 0.99 18.19 -8.70
CA GLY A 276 -0.09 18.03 -7.74
C GLY A 276 -1.23 19.02 -8.00
N HIS A 277 -2.34 18.90 -7.26
CA HIS A 277 -3.56 19.69 -7.50
C HIS A 277 -4.12 20.33 -6.23
N ILE A 278 -4.54 21.60 -6.29
CA ILE A 278 -5.24 22.32 -5.21
C ILE A 278 -6.61 22.78 -5.72
N ILE A 279 -7.72 22.26 -5.15
CA ILE A 279 -9.04 22.31 -5.81
C ILE A 279 -10.23 22.54 -4.87
N GLY A 280 -11.15 23.42 -5.30
CA GLY A 280 -12.33 23.81 -4.51
C GLY A 280 -13.49 22.80 -4.44
N SER A 281 -13.42 21.67 -5.15
CA SER A 281 -14.45 20.63 -5.15
C SER A 281 -14.56 19.91 -3.79
N SER A 282 -15.76 19.56 -3.36
CA SER A 282 -16.01 19.01 -2.00
C SER A 282 -15.50 17.59 -1.78
N TYR A 283 -15.37 16.80 -2.85
CA TYR A 283 -14.80 15.45 -2.85
C TYR A 283 -14.19 15.19 -4.24
N VAL A 284 -13.24 14.24 -4.31
CA VAL A 284 -12.44 13.95 -5.51
C VAL A 284 -12.14 12.45 -5.54
N ILE A 285 -12.28 11.83 -6.71
CA ILE A 285 -11.76 10.49 -6.99
C ILE A 285 -10.74 10.67 -8.12
N PRO A 286 -9.42 10.55 -7.84
CA PRO A 286 -8.40 10.60 -8.87
C PRO A 286 -8.48 9.40 -9.83
N SER A 287 -7.87 9.51 -11.00
CA SER A 287 -7.78 8.37 -11.92
C SER A 287 -6.89 7.26 -11.34
N PRO A 288 -7.20 5.96 -11.56
CA PRO A 288 -6.36 4.87 -11.09
C PRO A 288 -4.91 5.02 -11.58
N GLY A 289 -3.96 5.06 -10.64
CA GLY A 289 -2.54 5.30 -10.91
C GLY A 289 -2.07 6.75 -10.74
N ASP A 290 -2.96 7.71 -10.47
CA ASP A 290 -2.57 9.08 -10.14
C ASP A 290 -2.04 9.16 -8.69
N ASN A 291 -0.72 8.99 -8.56
CA ASN A 291 0.01 9.04 -7.29
C ASN A 291 0.38 10.47 -6.84
N ARG A 292 -0.09 11.53 -7.51
CA ARG A 292 0.27 12.92 -7.17
C ARG A 292 -0.52 13.40 -5.93
N PRO A 293 0.08 14.22 -5.05
CA PRO A 293 -0.64 14.83 -3.93
C PRO A 293 -1.71 15.81 -4.40
N ILE A 294 -2.89 15.73 -3.77
CA ILE A 294 -4.10 16.50 -4.10
C ILE A 294 -4.71 17.08 -2.82
N ILE A 295 -5.03 18.37 -2.81
CA ILE A 295 -5.78 19.03 -1.74
C ILE A 295 -7.15 19.45 -2.25
N TYR A 296 -8.21 19.03 -1.56
CA TYR A 296 -9.60 19.35 -1.93
C TYR A 296 -10.44 19.98 -0.80
N SER A 297 -11.59 20.55 -1.17
CA SER A 297 -12.55 21.24 -0.29
C SER A 297 -11.99 22.41 0.53
N THR A 298 -11.27 23.31 -0.15
CA THR A 298 -10.45 24.39 0.44
C THR A 298 -11.17 25.50 1.23
N VAL A 299 -10.43 25.97 2.24
CA VAL A 299 -10.65 26.92 3.37
C VAL A 299 -9.25 27.57 3.61
N ILE A 300 -8.84 28.60 4.38
CA ILE A 300 -9.33 29.80 5.09
C ILE A 300 -10.45 29.70 6.14
N ASN A 301 -10.06 29.68 7.42
CA ASN A 301 -10.89 30.02 8.60
C ASN A 301 -12.29 29.37 8.61
N ASN A 302 -12.34 28.06 8.35
CA ASN A 302 -13.54 27.24 8.11
C ASN A 302 -14.55 27.77 7.07
N THR A 303 -14.19 28.79 6.29
CA THR A 303 -15.02 29.41 5.24
C THR A 303 -14.59 28.89 3.87
N LYS A 304 -15.46 28.18 3.17
CA LYS A 304 -15.12 27.58 1.88
C LYS A 304 -14.74 28.65 0.85
N ILE A 305 -13.55 28.52 0.24
CA ILE A 305 -12.99 29.46 -0.73
C ILE A 305 -12.52 28.72 -1.99
N SER A 306 -12.52 29.39 -3.14
CA SER A 306 -11.89 28.83 -4.34
C SER A 306 -10.37 29.03 -4.30
N PRO A 307 -9.55 28.03 -4.62
CA PRO A 307 -8.10 28.21 -4.71
C PRO A 307 -7.68 29.30 -5.70
N THR A 308 -8.45 29.49 -6.78
CA THR A 308 -8.24 30.55 -7.79
C THR A 308 -8.45 31.96 -7.26
N ASP A 309 -9.03 32.11 -6.07
CA ASP A 309 -9.26 33.41 -5.42
C ASP A 309 -8.08 33.77 -4.49
N VAL A 310 -7.19 32.81 -4.19
CA VAL A 310 -5.99 32.94 -3.35
C VAL A 310 -4.70 32.87 -4.16
N PHE A 311 -4.67 32.09 -5.24
CA PHE A 311 -3.52 31.85 -6.09
C PHE A 311 -3.74 32.36 -7.51
N ARG A 312 -2.76 33.10 -8.03
CA ARG A 312 -2.71 33.58 -9.42
C ARG A 312 -1.70 32.77 -10.23
N ASP A 313 -1.85 32.85 -11.54
CA ASP A 313 -0.99 32.15 -12.50
C ASP A 313 0.49 32.58 -12.36
N GLY A 314 1.35 31.67 -11.89
CA GLY A 314 2.76 31.95 -11.62
C GLY A 314 3.12 32.22 -10.14
N ASP A 315 2.16 32.39 -9.23
CA ASP A 315 2.43 32.49 -7.78
C ASP A 315 3.16 31.23 -7.28
N PHE A 316 4.06 31.36 -6.31
CA PHE A 316 4.73 30.19 -5.72
C PHE A 316 3.89 29.56 -4.58
N ALA A 317 3.64 28.26 -4.68
CA ALA A 317 2.96 27.48 -3.65
C ALA A 317 3.91 26.48 -2.97
N ALA A 318 3.76 26.33 -1.66
CA ALA A 318 4.17 25.13 -0.94
C ALA A 318 2.92 24.32 -0.58
N MET A 319 2.97 23.00 -0.78
CA MET A 319 1.86 22.08 -0.56
C MET A 319 2.31 20.95 0.36
N ILE A 320 1.58 20.77 1.46
CA ILE A 320 1.81 19.77 2.49
C ILE A 320 0.55 18.91 2.55
N VAL A 321 0.66 17.64 2.16
CA VAL A 321 -0.31 16.59 2.50
C VAL A 321 0.35 15.67 3.50
N GLU A 322 -0.11 15.72 4.75
CA GLU A 322 0.46 14.94 5.85
C GLU A 322 0.16 13.45 5.67
N GLU A 323 1.15 12.59 5.97
CA GLU A 323 0.87 11.17 6.18
C GLU A 323 0.06 11.00 7.45
N ILE A 324 -1.18 10.53 7.29
CA ILE A 324 -2.10 10.42 8.41
C ILE A 324 -1.60 9.30 9.35
N GLY A 325 -1.28 9.70 10.58
CA GLY A 325 -0.23 9.04 11.38
C GLY A 325 -0.46 7.57 11.77
N THR A 326 0.50 6.72 11.38
CA THR A 326 1.02 5.56 12.14
C THR A 326 0.03 4.63 12.86
N GLN A 327 -1.11 4.33 12.25
CA GLN A 327 -1.64 2.97 12.29
C GLN A 327 -1.61 2.40 10.88
N LYS A 328 -1.08 1.17 10.73
CA LYS A 328 -1.05 0.46 9.45
C LYS A 328 -2.49 0.08 9.05
N TRP A 329 -3.16 1.00 8.35
CA TRP A 329 -4.60 0.94 8.09
C TRP A 329 -4.87 0.17 6.80
N CYS A 330 -5.17 -1.12 6.92
CA CYS A 330 -5.18 -2.05 5.79
C CYS A 330 -6.20 -1.73 4.69
N SER A 331 -7.31 -1.04 5.01
CA SER A 331 -8.35 -0.74 4.03
C SER A 331 -8.26 0.68 3.46
N SER A 332 -8.16 0.80 2.13
CA SER A 332 -8.44 2.04 1.39
C SER A 332 -9.87 2.56 1.64
N THR A 333 -10.82 1.64 1.68
CA THR A 333 -12.27 1.85 1.53
C THR A 333 -13.00 2.16 2.84
N TYR A 334 -12.71 1.41 3.90
CA TYR A 334 -13.48 1.44 5.15
C TYR A 334 -12.90 2.43 6.18
N ARG A 335 -13.79 3.16 6.85
CA ARG A 335 -13.48 4.29 7.74
C ARG A 335 -13.32 3.92 9.22
N TYR A 336 -13.74 2.73 9.64
CA TYR A 336 -13.63 2.26 11.03
C TYR A 336 -13.00 0.87 11.06
N ARG A 337 -12.52 0.43 12.22
CA ARG A 337 -12.11 -0.96 12.44
C ARG A 337 -12.32 -1.38 13.89
N LYS A 338 -12.54 -2.68 14.09
CA LYS A 338 -12.45 -3.35 15.39
C LYS A 338 -11.47 -4.51 15.32
N ASN A 339 -10.57 -4.59 16.29
CA ASN A 339 -9.58 -5.65 16.43
C ASN A 339 -10.14 -6.81 17.26
N PHE A 340 -9.76 -8.06 16.94
CA PHE A 340 -10.17 -9.27 17.65
C PHE A 340 -9.14 -10.40 17.53
N THR A 341 -9.30 -11.46 18.31
CA THR A 341 -8.46 -12.66 18.25
C THR A 341 -9.24 -13.95 17.99
N VAL A 342 -8.57 -14.94 17.39
CA VAL A 342 -9.11 -16.27 17.10
C VAL A 342 -8.06 -17.32 17.48
N GLU A 343 -8.17 -17.87 18.69
CA GLU A 343 -7.21 -18.82 19.28
C GLU A 343 -7.46 -20.30 18.90
N VAL A 344 -8.50 -20.57 18.09
CA VAL A 344 -8.90 -21.93 17.68
C VAL A 344 -8.66 -22.18 16.20
N GLY A 345 -8.35 -23.43 15.87
CA GLY A 345 -8.07 -23.90 14.52
C GLY A 345 -6.61 -23.78 14.10
N ASP A 346 -6.13 -24.78 13.37
CA ASP A 346 -4.81 -24.74 12.71
C ASP A 346 -4.86 -23.84 11.45
N PRO A 347 -3.72 -23.27 11.01
CA PRO A 347 -3.68 -22.48 9.77
C PRO A 347 -4.22 -23.24 8.56
N GLY A 348 -5.05 -22.56 7.77
CA GLY A 348 -5.81 -23.12 6.64
C GLY A 348 -7.18 -23.69 7.01
N SER A 349 -7.48 -23.95 8.30
CA SER A 349 -8.79 -24.44 8.74
C SER A 349 -9.91 -23.40 8.60
N ILE A 350 -11.15 -23.87 8.55
CA ILE A 350 -12.35 -23.02 8.51
C ILE A 350 -12.83 -22.78 9.95
N VAL A 351 -13.16 -21.52 10.27
CA VAL A 351 -13.65 -21.11 11.59
C VAL A 351 -14.94 -20.30 11.45
N LEU A 352 -16.00 -20.73 12.16
CA LEU A 352 -17.24 -19.98 12.33
C LEU A 352 -17.10 -19.02 13.53
N LEU A 353 -17.02 -17.72 13.25
CA LEU A 353 -17.08 -16.67 14.25
C LEU A 353 -18.54 -16.43 14.66
N LYS A 354 -18.79 -16.48 15.97
CA LYS A 354 -20.05 -16.12 16.60
C LYS A 354 -19.87 -14.80 17.35
N ILE A 355 -20.37 -13.71 16.76
CA ILE A 355 -20.17 -12.34 17.24
C ILE A 355 -21.49 -11.82 17.83
N PRO A 356 -21.53 -11.26 19.06
CA PRO A 356 -22.74 -10.63 19.57
C PRO A 356 -23.11 -9.42 18.69
N SER A 357 -24.37 -9.26 18.28
CA SER A 357 -24.74 -8.20 17.32
C SER A 357 -24.48 -6.78 17.84
N SER A 358 -24.47 -6.59 19.16
CA SER A 358 -24.03 -5.34 19.81
C SER A 358 -22.60 -4.92 19.48
N GLU A 359 -21.72 -5.87 19.13
CA GLU A 359 -20.33 -5.56 18.79
C GLU A 359 -20.15 -4.96 17.40
N LEU A 360 -21.13 -5.14 16.50
CA LEU A 360 -21.09 -4.60 15.13
C LEU A 360 -22.29 -3.68 14.82
N GLY A 361 -22.98 -3.17 15.85
CA GLY A 361 -24.17 -2.32 15.69
C GLY A 361 -23.95 -0.98 14.96
N ASP A 362 -22.70 -0.55 14.76
CA ASP A 362 -22.33 0.62 13.95
C ASP A 362 -22.14 0.28 12.45
N VAL A 363 -22.03 -1.01 12.09
CA VAL A 363 -21.77 -1.42 10.70
C VAL A 363 -23.03 -1.25 9.87
N TYR A 364 -22.91 -0.66 8.68
CA TYR A 364 -24.00 -0.69 7.72
C TYR A 364 -24.16 -2.10 7.13
N HIS A 365 -25.34 -2.70 7.33
CA HIS A 365 -25.69 -4.02 6.84
C HIS A 365 -27.11 -4.07 6.23
N SER A 366 -27.39 -5.12 5.46
CA SER A 366 -28.64 -5.38 4.76
C SER A 366 -28.87 -6.90 4.71
N GLY A 367 -29.09 -7.52 5.87
CA GLY A 367 -29.11 -8.97 6.01
C GLY A 367 -27.70 -9.55 5.85
N THR A 368 -27.52 -10.48 4.91
CA THR A 368 -26.24 -11.15 4.60
C THR A 368 -25.19 -10.27 3.94
N LEU A 369 -25.51 -9.02 3.61
CA LEU A 369 -24.58 -8.05 3.01
C LEU A 369 -24.18 -6.99 4.03
N ALA A 370 -22.88 -6.74 4.21
CA ALA A 370 -22.39 -5.69 5.10
C ALA A 370 -21.21 -4.89 4.52
N SER A 371 -21.04 -3.67 5.01
CA SER A 371 -19.97 -2.76 4.59
C SER A 371 -18.71 -3.03 5.42
N LEU A 372 -18.10 -4.21 5.23
CA LEU A 372 -16.91 -4.63 5.98
C LEU A 372 -15.93 -5.50 5.16
N GLN A 373 -14.69 -5.61 5.65
CA GLN A 373 -13.66 -6.54 5.19
C GLN A 373 -12.76 -6.96 6.36
N ILE A 374 -12.38 -8.24 6.42
CA ILE A 374 -11.46 -8.77 7.42
C ILE A 374 -10.03 -8.81 6.88
N TYR A 375 -9.06 -8.43 7.72
CA TYR A 375 -7.62 -8.49 7.44
C TYR A 375 -6.84 -9.10 8.61
N GLU A 376 -5.70 -9.71 8.31
CA GLU A 376 -4.64 -10.00 9.29
C GLU A 376 -4.06 -8.69 9.84
N LYS A 377 -4.03 -8.53 11.17
CA LYS A 377 -3.67 -7.26 11.83
C LYS A 377 -2.22 -6.82 11.59
N SER A 378 -1.30 -7.77 11.40
CA SER A 378 0.15 -7.52 11.25
C SER A 378 0.57 -7.34 9.79
N THR A 379 0.15 -8.24 8.89
CA THR A 379 0.56 -8.26 7.48
C THR A 379 -0.26 -7.27 6.63
N CYS A 380 -1.53 -7.04 6.97
CA CYS A 380 -2.56 -6.50 6.08
C CYS A 380 -2.92 -7.40 4.87
N ALA A 381 -2.71 -8.72 4.98
CA ALA A 381 -3.33 -9.65 4.05
C ALA A 381 -4.86 -9.64 4.25
N PRO A 382 -5.68 -9.62 3.18
CA PRO A 382 -7.12 -9.81 3.29
C PRO A 382 -7.41 -11.26 3.65
N VAL A 383 -8.35 -11.48 4.56
CA VAL A 383 -8.74 -12.82 5.03
C VAL A 383 -10.04 -13.22 4.33
N PRO A 384 -10.10 -14.38 3.64
CA PRO A 384 -11.34 -14.90 3.08
C PRO A 384 -12.39 -15.09 4.16
N PHE A 385 -13.58 -14.53 3.96
CA PHE A 385 -14.67 -14.56 4.92
C PHE A 385 -16.04 -14.67 4.22
N TRP A 386 -17.08 -15.07 4.96
CA TRP A 386 -18.45 -15.03 4.47
C TRP A 386 -19.45 -14.75 5.60
N ILE A 387 -20.44 -13.89 5.34
CA ILE A 387 -21.51 -13.55 6.27
C ILE A 387 -22.70 -14.48 6.01
N GLU A 388 -22.90 -15.47 6.89
CA GLU A 388 -24.03 -16.40 6.78
C GLU A 388 -25.34 -15.75 7.25
N GLU A 389 -25.30 -15.08 8.39
CA GLU A 389 -26.47 -14.48 9.04
C GLU A 389 -26.07 -13.26 9.86
N TRP A 390 -26.92 -12.23 9.84
CA TRP A 390 -26.82 -11.03 10.66
C TRP A 390 -28.11 -10.85 11.47
N GLY A 391 -28.24 -11.60 12.57
CA GLY A 391 -29.41 -11.61 13.43
C GLY A 391 -29.40 -10.52 14.51
N ASP A 392 -30.49 -10.42 15.27
CA ASP A 392 -30.65 -9.41 16.33
C ASP A 392 -29.75 -9.66 17.56
N ASP A 393 -29.54 -10.94 17.94
CA ASP A 393 -28.68 -11.33 19.07
C ASP A 393 -27.24 -11.68 18.64
N TRP A 394 -27.08 -12.34 17.48
CA TRP A 394 -25.81 -12.88 16.99
C TRP A 394 -25.63 -12.68 15.48
N ILE A 395 -24.38 -12.43 15.09
CA ILE A 395 -23.89 -12.42 13.70
C ILE A 395 -22.95 -13.62 13.53
N TYR A 396 -23.12 -14.33 12.41
CA TYR A 396 -22.35 -15.51 12.06
C TYR A 396 -21.48 -15.21 10.83
N ILE A 397 -20.16 -15.16 11.04
CA ILE A 397 -19.18 -14.89 9.98
C ILE A 397 -18.18 -16.04 9.94
N TRP A 398 -18.07 -16.71 8.80
CA TRP A 398 -17.05 -17.70 8.55
C TRP A 398 -15.74 -17.04 8.12
N ILE A 399 -14.58 -17.55 8.54
CA ILE A 399 -13.25 -17.12 8.08
C ILE A 399 -12.32 -18.32 7.80
N LYS A 400 -11.30 -18.09 6.97
CA LYS A 400 -10.16 -19.02 6.81
C LYS A 400 -9.05 -18.63 7.79
N LYS A 401 -8.65 -19.55 8.67
CA LYS A 401 -7.64 -19.34 9.72
C LYS A 401 -6.27 -19.07 9.09
N ALA A 402 -5.69 -17.91 9.34
CA ALA A 402 -4.35 -17.56 8.89
C ALA A 402 -3.27 -18.06 9.86
N ASN A 403 -1.99 -17.84 9.51
CA ASN A 403 -0.82 -18.08 10.37
C ASN A 403 -0.71 -17.10 11.56
N THR A 404 -1.83 -16.50 11.99
CA THR A 404 -1.90 -15.54 13.09
C THR A 404 -3.19 -15.72 13.88
N ASP A 405 -3.16 -15.29 15.13
CA ASP A 405 -4.33 -15.22 16.00
C ASP A 405 -4.96 -13.82 16.01
N GLU A 406 -4.32 -12.80 15.43
CA GLU A 406 -4.77 -11.40 15.48
C GLU A 406 -5.40 -10.89 14.16
N TYR A 407 -6.64 -10.41 14.26
CA TYR A 407 -7.46 -10.00 13.12
C TYR A 407 -8.07 -8.61 13.33
N ALA A 408 -8.48 -7.98 12.24
CA ALA A 408 -9.16 -6.68 12.24
C ALA A 408 -10.34 -6.68 11.24
N ILE A 409 -11.55 -6.44 11.74
CA ILE A 409 -12.73 -6.14 10.93
C ILE A 409 -12.69 -4.65 10.62
N TYR A 410 -12.44 -4.27 9.37
CA TYR A 410 -12.59 -2.89 8.90
C TYR A 410 -14.01 -2.70 8.37
N TYR A 411 -14.66 -1.58 8.68
CA TYR A 411 -16.08 -1.36 8.33
C TYR A 411 -16.46 0.11 8.05
N ASP A 412 -17.67 0.34 7.55
CA ASP A 412 -18.28 1.65 7.36
C ASP A 412 -19.72 1.75 7.91
N THR A 413 -20.15 2.97 8.25
CA THR A 413 -21.50 3.33 8.72
C THR A 413 -22.47 3.65 7.57
N SER A 414 -22.06 3.41 6.32
CA SER A 414 -22.80 3.68 5.08
C SER A 414 -22.57 2.53 4.08
N PRO A 415 -23.39 2.35 3.01
CA PRO A 415 -23.32 1.21 2.06
C PRO A 415 -22.06 1.15 1.17
N VAL A 416 -20.94 1.76 1.59
CA VAL A 416 -19.66 1.76 0.87
C VAL A 416 -19.00 0.39 1.00
N GLY A 417 -18.80 -0.31 -0.11
CA GLY A 417 -18.18 -1.63 -0.12
C GLY A 417 -19.05 -2.73 0.48
N LEU A 418 -20.38 -2.64 0.30
CA LEU A 418 -21.33 -3.65 0.74
C LEU A 418 -21.04 -5.01 0.06
N THR A 419 -20.83 -6.07 0.84
CA THR A 419 -20.40 -7.39 0.35
C THR A 419 -20.92 -8.54 1.24
N PRO A 420 -21.15 -9.76 0.71
CA PRO A 420 -21.31 -10.96 1.53
C PRO A 420 -19.96 -11.53 2.02
N GLY A 421 -18.85 -11.02 1.49
CA GLY A 421 -17.50 -11.58 1.64
C GLY A 421 -17.01 -12.27 0.36
N THR A 422 -16.15 -13.26 0.52
CA THR A 422 -15.51 -14.07 -0.53
C THR A 422 -15.69 -15.56 -0.24
N PRO A 423 -16.93 -16.09 -0.22
CA PRO A 423 -17.19 -17.49 0.15
C PRO A 423 -16.51 -18.50 -0.78
N TYR A 424 -16.35 -18.14 -2.07
CA TYR A 424 -15.67 -18.93 -3.09
C TYR A 424 -14.17 -19.17 -2.83
N ASP A 425 -13.51 -18.33 -2.03
CA ASP A 425 -12.10 -18.53 -1.59
C ASP A 425 -12.00 -19.31 -0.26
N LEU A 426 -13.15 -19.51 0.40
CA LEU A 426 -13.26 -19.98 1.78
C LEU A 426 -13.60 -21.48 1.84
N PHE A 427 -14.68 -21.88 1.17
CA PHE A 427 -15.20 -23.24 1.14
C PHE A 427 -14.66 -24.08 -0.03
N ASP A 428 -14.75 -25.40 0.08
CA ASP A 428 -14.28 -26.34 -0.95
C ASP A 428 -15.32 -26.48 -2.09
N LEU A 429 -16.58 -26.17 -1.80
CA LEU A 429 -17.61 -25.77 -2.76
C LEU A 429 -18.50 -24.71 -2.09
N PHE A 430 -18.81 -23.62 -2.79
CA PHE A 430 -19.88 -22.70 -2.45
C PHE A 430 -20.71 -22.39 -3.69
N ASP A 431 -22.02 -22.26 -3.53
CA ASP A 431 -22.93 -21.89 -4.60
C ASP A 431 -24.12 -21.08 -4.07
N ASP A 432 -24.43 -19.97 -4.75
CA ASP A 432 -25.60 -19.11 -4.54
C ASP A 432 -26.61 -19.20 -5.73
N PHE A 433 -26.45 -20.22 -6.57
CA PHE A 433 -27.30 -20.55 -7.70
C PHE A 433 -27.52 -19.41 -8.70
N TYR A 434 -26.58 -18.47 -8.79
CA TYR A 434 -26.51 -17.50 -9.88
C TYR A 434 -26.35 -18.18 -11.25
N ASP A 435 -25.61 -19.28 -11.30
CA ASP A 435 -25.62 -20.24 -12.41
C ASP A 435 -25.49 -21.69 -11.89
N LEU A 436 -25.12 -22.65 -12.77
CA LEU A 436 -24.99 -24.07 -12.45
C LEU A 436 -23.61 -24.64 -12.87
N ILE A 437 -22.57 -23.80 -12.96
CA ILE A 437 -21.24 -24.21 -13.44
C ILE A 437 -20.62 -25.30 -12.58
N ASN A 438 -20.89 -25.31 -11.27
CA ASN A 438 -20.40 -26.31 -10.32
C ASN A 438 -21.15 -27.66 -10.39
N TRP A 439 -22.25 -27.75 -11.15
CA TRP A 439 -23.19 -28.88 -11.09
C TRP A 439 -23.37 -29.61 -12.42
N GLU A 440 -23.59 -30.91 -12.35
CA GLU A 440 -24.18 -31.71 -13.43
C GLU A 440 -25.69 -31.78 -13.23
N VAL A 441 -26.45 -31.53 -14.30
CA VAL A 441 -27.92 -31.39 -14.24
C VAL A 441 -28.57 -32.74 -14.56
N LEU A 442 -29.09 -33.38 -13.52
CA LEU A 442 -29.68 -34.73 -13.57
C LEU A 442 -31.22 -34.70 -13.70
N GLY A 443 -31.85 -33.64 -13.21
CA GLY A 443 -33.31 -33.49 -13.14
C GLY A 443 -33.84 -32.15 -13.63
N ASN A 444 -35.15 -31.94 -13.48
CA ASN A 444 -35.82 -30.70 -13.90
C ASN A 444 -35.72 -29.63 -12.81
N VAL A 445 -34.75 -28.74 -12.95
CA VAL A 445 -34.56 -27.55 -12.11
C VAL A 445 -34.65 -26.26 -12.91
N THR A 446 -34.99 -25.16 -12.24
CA THR A 446 -34.92 -23.80 -12.78
C THR A 446 -34.27 -22.89 -11.77
N TYR A 447 -33.38 -22.00 -12.21
CA TYR A 447 -32.73 -21.00 -11.37
C TYR A 447 -33.10 -19.59 -11.85
N ALA A 448 -33.40 -18.70 -10.91
CA ALA A 448 -33.73 -17.29 -11.16
C ALA A 448 -33.45 -16.46 -9.90
N ASP A 449 -32.96 -15.23 -10.08
CA ASP A 449 -32.70 -14.28 -8.99
C ASP A 449 -31.89 -14.86 -7.80
N SER A 450 -30.91 -15.72 -8.08
CA SER A 450 -30.09 -16.49 -7.10
C SER A 450 -30.91 -17.39 -6.17
N ILE A 451 -31.96 -18.03 -6.71
CA ILE A 451 -32.71 -19.11 -6.07
C ILE A 451 -32.83 -20.29 -7.04
N LEU A 452 -32.48 -21.49 -6.57
CA LEU A 452 -32.70 -22.74 -7.28
C LEU A 452 -34.07 -23.33 -6.90
N THR A 453 -35.01 -23.36 -7.84
CA THR A 453 -36.28 -24.06 -7.71
C THR A 453 -36.17 -25.49 -8.24
N VAL A 454 -36.46 -26.46 -7.37
CA VAL A 454 -36.59 -27.88 -7.72
C VAL A 454 -38.07 -28.22 -7.93
N GLY A 455 -38.41 -28.65 -9.15
CA GLY A 455 -39.79 -28.93 -9.54
C GLY A 455 -40.32 -30.28 -9.03
N PRO A 456 -41.65 -30.42 -8.86
CA PRO A 456 -42.28 -31.66 -8.40
C PRO A 456 -42.21 -32.80 -9.42
N ASN A 457 -42.50 -34.03 -8.95
CA ASN A 457 -42.61 -35.30 -9.69
C ASN A 457 -41.31 -36.10 -9.90
N THR A 458 -40.33 -35.98 -9.00
CA THR A 458 -39.22 -36.94 -8.92
C THR A 458 -38.93 -37.35 -7.47
N THR A 459 -38.58 -38.62 -7.29
CA THR A 459 -37.83 -39.12 -6.11
C THR A 459 -36.43 -39.42 -6.60
N ALA A 460 -35.63 -38.38 -6.76
CA ALA A 460 -34.34 -38.44 -7.44
C ALA A 460 -33.40 -37.32 -6.99
N SER A 461 -32.13 -37.48 -7.36
CA SER A 461 -31.14 -36.42 -7.37
C SER A 461 -31.31 -35.57 -8.62
N VAL A 462 -31.36 -34.25 -8.45
CA VAL A 462 -31.66 -33.31 -9.55
C VAL A 462 -30.43 -32.51 -10.00
N LEU A 463 -29.45 -32.34 -9.11
CA LEU A 463 -28.10 -31.82 -9.40
C LEU A 463 -27.06 -32.68 -8.67
N GLU A 464 -25.85 -32.78 -9.23
CA GLU A 464 -24.67 -33.42 -8.61
C GLU A 464 -23.42 -32.53 -8.74
N SER A 465 -22.58 -32.46 -7.70
CA SER A 465 -21.39 -31.60 -7.68
C SER A 465 -20.29 -32.11 -8.61
N LYS A 466 -19.68 -31.23 -9.41
CA LYS A 466 -18.49 -31.56 -10.21
C LYS A 466 -17.26 -31.77 -9.34
N ALA A 467 -17.14 -31.02 -8.23
CA ALA A 467 -16.20 -31.31 -7.15
C ALA A 467 -16.51 -32.67 -6.48
N SER A 468 -15.49 -33.28 -5.89
CA SER A 468 -15.56 -34.51 -5.08
C SER A 468 -14.74 -34.30 -3.80
N PHE A 469 -15.13 -34.93 -2.69
CA PHE A 469 -14.53 -34.71 -1.37
C PHE A 469 -14.12 -36.03 -0.70
N ASP A 470 -12.84 -36.19 -0.37
CA ASP A 470 -12.19 -37.43 0.10
C ASP A 470 -11.86 -37.44 1.62
N TYR A 471 -12.45 -36.50 2.36
CA TYR A 471 -12.35 -36.36 3.81
C TYR A 471 -13.74 -36.21 4.45
N PRO A 472 -13.86 -36.35 5.79
CA PRO A 472 -15.08 -35.96 6.51
C PRO A 472 -15.45 -34.50 6.19
N ILE A 473 -16.66 -34.27 5.70
CA ILE A 473 -17.17 -32.96 5.28
C ILE A 473 -18.37 -32.53 6.12
N PHE A 474 -18.59 -31.21 6.16
CA PHE A 474 -19.90 -30.65 6.44
C PHE A 474 -20.50 -30.12 5.13
N VAL A 475 -21.81 -30.27 4.99
CA VAL A 475 -22.63 -29.63 3.95
C VAL A 475 -23.67 -28.78 4.66
N ARG A 476 -23.58 -27.46 4.51
CA ARG A 476 -24.52 -26.50 5.09
C ARG A 476 -25.29 -25.83 3.97
N TYR A 477 -26.60 -25.77 4.07
CA TYR A 477 -27.46 -25.27 3.00
C TYR A 477 -28.71 -24.59 3.56
N LYS A 478 -29.28 -23.67 2.79
CA LYS A 478 -30.49 -22.93 3.18
C LYS A 478 -31.63 -23.18 2.19
N MET A 479 -32.77 -23.62 2.71
CA MET A 479 -33.86 -24.18 1.90
C MET A 479 -35.25 -23.80 2.45
N GLU A 480 -36.20 -23.55 1.54
CA GLU A 480 -37.66 -23.43 1.80
C GLU A 480 -38.38 -24.60 1.10
N GLY A 481 -39.48 -25.09 1.68
CA GLY A 481 -40.31 -26.18 1.14
C GLY A 481 -40.21 -27.52 1.89
N GLU A 482 -41.10 -28.46 1.57
CA GLU A 482 -41.18 -29.80 2.19
C GLU A 482 -40.66 -30.90 1.23
N GLY A 483 -39.93 -31.87 1.78
CA GLY A 483 -39.45 -33.06 1.06
C GLY A 483 -38.10 -32.88 0.37
N GLY A 484 -37.54 -31.67 0.39
CA GLY A 484 -36.22 -31.37 -0.16
C GLY A 484 -35.05 -31.66 0.78
N GLY A 485 -33.85 -31.65 0.22
CA GLY A 485 -32.59 -31.65 0.97
C GLY A 485 -31.39 -31.98 0.09
N ILE A 486 -30.35 -32.57 0.68
CA ILE A 486 -29.14 -33.00 -0.03
C ILE A 486 -28.90 -34.50 0.13
N ALA A 487 -28.13 -35.10 -0.77
CA ALA A 487 -27.55 -36.42 -0.57
C ALA A 487 -26.03 -36.39 -0.67
N LEU A 488 -25.39 -37.33 0.01
CA LEU A 488 -24.01 -37.69 -0.21
C LEU A 488 -23.99 -39.01 -0.98
N ALA A 489 -23.54 -38.94 -2.23
CA ALA A 489 -23.36 -40.10 -3.11
C ALA A 489 -21.85 -40.32 -3.36
N PRO A 490 -21.40 -41.52 -3.75
CA PRO A 490 -20.03 -41.72 -4.20
C PRO A 490 -19.75 -40.98 -5.52
N ALA A 491 -18.49 -40.62 -5.79
CA ALA A 491 -18.09 -40.06 -7.08
C ALA A 491 -18.47 -40.98 -8.26
N SER A 492 -19.30 -40.43 -9.15
CA SER A 492 -20.08 -41.09 -10.21
C SER A 492 -19.28 -41.55 -11.44
N LYS A 493 -18.17 -42.27 -11.23
CA LYS A 493 -17.61 -43.22 -12.22
C LYS A 493 -18.12 -44.66 -11.99
N GLY A 494 -19.17 -44.81 -11.19
CA GLY A 494 -19.53 -46.06 -10.50
C GLY A 494 -20.14 -47.18 -11.35
N GLU A 495 -20.82 -46.90 -12.47
CA GLU A 495 -21.47 -47.97 -13.26
C GLU A 495 -20.47 -48.95 -13.89
N ASN A 496 -19.22 -48.51 -14.14
CA ASN A 496 -18.17 -49.33 -14.74
C ASN A 496 -16.81 -49.11 -14.05
N MET A 497 -16.71 -49.33 -12.74
CA MET A 497 -15.41 -49.36 -12.04
C MET A 497 -15.17 -50.64 -11.24
N ILE A 498 -13.91 -51.12 -11.29
CA ILE A 498 -13.37 -52.12 -10.37
C ILE A 498 -12.31 -51.48 -9.47
N LYS A 499 -12.29 -51.87 -8.19
CA LYS A 499 -11.19 -51.57 -7.26
C LYS A 499 -10.15 -52.68 -7.37
N VAL A 500 -8.88 -52.30 -7.46
CA VAL A 500 -7.72 -53.19 -7.40
C VAL A 500 -6.95 -52.88 -6.12
N GLU A 501 -6.79 -53.88 -5.27
CA GLU A 501 -6.03 -53.81 -4.02
C GLU A 501 -4.80 -54.71 -4.16
N ILE A 502 -3.61 -54.10 -4.15
CA ILE A 502 -2.33 -54.79 -4.31
C ILE A 502 -1.69 -54.94 -2.93
N PHE A 503 -1.73 -56.13 -2.37
CA PHE A 503 -1.02 -56.47 -1.14
C PHE A 503 0.42 -56.89 -1.47
N LYS A 504 1.36 -56.45 -0.63
CA LYS A 504 2.79 -56.75 -0.79
C LYS A 504 3.38 -57.47 0.42
N ASP A 505 4.05 -58.60 0.17
CA ASP A 505 4.66 -59.47 1.20
C ASP A 505 6.18 -59.27 1.26
N ASP A 506 6.71 -58.75 2.37
CA ASP A 506 8.14 -58.40 2.58
C ASP A 506 8.77 -57.44 1.53
N LEU A 507 7.96 -56.65 0.81
CA LEU A 507 8.43 -55.58 -0.06
C LEU A 507 8.39 -54.21 0.65
N PRO A 508 9.35 -53.31 0.41
CA PRO A 508 9.30 -51.94 0.90
C PRO A 508 8.25 -51.10 0.15
N ASP A 509 8.10 -49.84 0.56
CA ASP A 509 7.52 -48.79 -0.28
C ASP A 509 8.49 -48.42 -1.40
N TYR A 510 7.95 -48.20 -2.61
CA TYR A 510 8.70 -47.78 -3.79
C TYR A 510 7.98 -46.59 -4.41
N ALA A 511 8.71 -45.50 -4.69
CA ALA A 511 8.20 -44.41 -5.51
C ALA A 511 8.54 -44.63 -6.99
N ASP A 512 7.70 -44.12 -7.89
CA ASP A 512 7.92 -44.11 -9.35
C ASP A 512 8.28 -45.49 -9.93
N ILE A 513 7.47 -46.53 -9.70
CA ILE A 513 7.78 -47.91 -10.12
C ILE A 513 6.76 -48.48 -11.11
N GLN A 514 7.22 -49.39 -11.98
CA GLN A 514 6.34 -50.15 -12.88
C GLN A 514 5.67 -51.29 -12.12
N ILE A 515 4.39 -51.13 -11.81
CA ILE A 515 3.58 -52.08 -11.06
C ILE A 515 2.75 -52.92 -12.04
N PRO A 516 2.83 -54.26 -11.98
CA PRO A 516 1.91 -55.12 -12.70
C PRO A 516 0.59 -55.25 -11.93
N ILE A 517 -0.53 -55.06 -12.62
CA ILE A 517 -1.89 -55.35 -12.18
C ILE A 517 -2.37 -56.57 -12.97
N LYS A 518 -2.54 -57.70 -12.26
CA LYS A 518 -2.99 -58.96 -12.87
C LYS A 518 -4.45 -59.26 -12.54
N ILE A 519 -5.31 -59.21 -13.55
CA ILE A 519 -6.74 -59.52 -13.44
C ILE A 519 -6.97 -60.99 -13.82
N THR A 520 -7.40 -61.82 -12.87
CA THR A 520 -7.74 -63.25 -13.08
C THR A 520 -9.22 -63.57 -12.89
N ASN A 521 -10.03 -62.57 -12.50
CA ASN A 521 -11.45 -62.74 -12.25
C ASN A 521 -12.24 -62.71 -13.57
N GLN A 522 -12.52 -63.90 -14.12
CA GLN A 522 -13.25 -64.08 -15.39
C GLN A 522 -14.59 -63.33 -15.45
N SER A 523 -15.31 -63.24 -14.33
CA SER A 523 -16.58 -62.51 -14.26
C SER A 523 -16.40 -60.99 -14.45
N LEU A 524 -15.27 -60.43 -14.03
CA LEU A 524 -14.95 -59.01 -14.26
C LEU A 524 -14.37 -58.79 -15.65
N LEU A 525 -13.50 -59.69 -16.15
CA LEU A 525 -12.97 -59.63 -17.51
C LEU A 525 -14.07 -59.62 -18.58
N GLN A 526 -15.21 -60.28 -18.33
CA GLN A 526 -16.38 -60.28 -19.22
C GLN A 526 -17.22 -58.99 -19.17
N LEU A 527 -17.04 -58.12 -18.17
CA LEU A 527 -17.67 -56.80 -18.12
C LEU A 527 -16.91 -55.77 -18.97
N ILE A 528 -15.62 -56.00 -19.21
CA ILE A 528 -14.71 -55.07 -19.89
C ILE A 528 -14.61 -55.43 -21.37
N LYS A 529 -15.16 -54.58 -22.25
CA LYS A 529 -14.94 -54.72 -23.70
C LYS A 529 -13.44 -54.65 -24.00
N SER A 530 -12.97 -55.64 -24.74
CA SER A 530 -11.56 -55.88 -24.97
C SER A 530 -11.32 -56.57 -26.31
N ASN A 531 -10.12 -56.39 -26.86
CA ASN A 531 -9.66 -57.00 -28.10
C ASN A 531 -8.42 -57.87 -27.82
N SER A 532 -8.66 -59.14 -27.52
CA SER A 532 -7.61 -60.11 -27.20
C SER A 532 -6.62 -60.41 -28.33
N SER A 533 -6.89 -59.95 -29.56
CA SER A 533 -5.96 -60.07 -30.69
C SER A 533 -4.95 -58.92 -30.80
N LEU A 534 -5.25 -57.74 -30.23
CA LEU A 534 -4.38 -56.56 -30.21
C LEU A 534 -3.96 -56.16 -28.77
N ALA A 535 -4.38 -56.93 -27.75
CA ALA A 535 -4.21 -56.63 -26.33
C ALA A 535 -4.82 -55.28 -25.89
N GLU A 536 -5.92 -54.85 -26.52
CA GLU A 536 -6.59 -53.59 -26.17
C GLU A 536 -7.77 -53.80 -25.21
N ALA A 537 -8.12 -52.78 -24.44
CA ALA A 537 -9.39 -52.69 -23.71
C ALA A 537 -9.95 -51.25 -23.69
N GLU A 538 -11.27 -51.12 -23.53
CA GLU A 538 -11.89 -49.82 -23.22
C GLU A 538 -11.71 -49.50 -21.73
N ILE A 539 -10.50 -49.07 -21.31
CA ILE A 539 -10.20 -48.78 -19.90
C ILE A 539 -9.49 -47.44 -19.67
N LYS A 540 -9.54 -46.96 -18.41
CA LYS A 540 -8.63 -45.97 -17.80
C LYS A 540 -8.24 -46.48 -16.41
N VAL A 541 -7.05 -46.13 -15.93
CA VAL A 541 -6.56 -46.51 -14.60
C VAL A 541 -6.27 -45.27 -13.78
N TYR A 542 -6.60 -45.31 -12.50
CA TYR A 542 -6.41 -44.23 -11.54
C TYR A 542 -5.75 -44.73 -10.26
N ASN A 543 -4.98 -43.86 -9.60
CA ASN A 543 -4.45 -44.11 -8.25
C ASN A 543 -5.55 -43.99 -7.17
N SER A 544 -5.18 -44.14 -5.90
CA SER A 544 -6.07 -43.99 -4.75
C SER A 544 -6.74 -42.62 -4.63
N TYR A 545 -6.16 -41.58 -5.22
CA TYR A 545 -6.65 -40.20 -5.24
C TYR A 545 -7.49 -39.86 -6.49
N PHE A 546 -7.79 -40.87 -7.32
CA PHE A 546 -8.50 -40.76 -8.59
C PHE A 546 -7.80 -39.91 -9.67
N GLU A 547 -6.49 -39.74 -9.55
CA GLU A 547 -5.63 -39.18 -10.60
C GLU A 547 -5.32 -40.24 -11.66
N GLU A 548 -5.38 -39.89 -12.95
CA GLU A 548 -5.20 -40.85 -14.05
C GLU A 548 -3.73 -41.24 -14.20
N VAL A 549 -3.42 -42.53 -14.04
CA VAL A 549 -2.05 -43.05 -14.14
C VAL A 549 -1.79 -43.66 -15.52
N PRO A 550 -0.60 -43.48 -16.11
CA PRO A 550 -0.25 -44.09 -17.38
C PRO A 550 -0.22 -45.61 -17.25
N PHE A 551 -0.74 -46.29 -18.26
CA PHE A 551 -0.81 -47.75 -18.31
C PHE A 551 -0.44 -48.31 -19.69
N TRP A 552 -0.09 -49.59 -19.73
CA TRP A 552 0.07 -50.38 -20.96
C TRP A 552 -0.31 -51.85 -20.73
N ILE A 553 -0.99 -52.46 -21.70
CA ILE A 553 -1.54 -53.81 -21.61
C ILE A 553 -0.59 -54.79 -22.32
N GLU A 554 -0.02 -55.71 -21.55
CA GLU A 554 0.87 -56.75 -22.08
C GLU A 554 0.07 -57.83 -22.81
N TYR A 555 -1.06 -58.24 -22.22
CA TYR A 555 -2.02 -59.15 -22.82
C TYR A 555 -3.40 -59.02 -22.18
N TRP A 556 -4.44 -59.34 -22.97
CA TRP A 556 -5.81 -59.50 -22.50
C TRP A 556 -6.41 -60.78 -23.11
N ASN A 557 -6.96 -61.68 -22.30
CA ASN A 557 -7.63 -62.89 -22.79
C ASN A 557 -8.83 -63.29 -21.89
N GLU A 558 -9.57 -64.32 -22.30
CA GLU A 558 -10.80 -64.79 -21.62
C GLU A 558 -10.57 -65.28 -20.17
N THR A 559 -9.32 -65.55 -19.78
CA THR A 559 -8.96 -66.13 -18.46
C THR A 559 -8.14 -65.19 -17.58
N GLU A 560 -7.31 -64.33 -18.17
CA GLU A 560 -6.53 -63.34 -17.45
C GLU A 560 -6.10 -62.15 -18.34
N ALA A 561 -5.84 -61.00 -17.71
CA ALA A 561 -5.21 -59.84 -18.31
C ALA A 561 -4.07 -59.32 -17.42
N LEU A 562 -3.06 -58.71 -18.05
CA LEU A 562 -1.93 -58.08 -17.37
C LEU A 562 -1.76 -56.65 -17.88
N ILE A 563 -1.90 -55.70 -16.96
CA ILE A 563 -1.77 -54.26 -17.19
C ILE A 563 -0.59 -53.77 -16.37
N TRP A 564 0.32 -53.03 -16.98
CA TRP A 564 1.41 -52.34 -16.29
C TRP A 564 1.01 -50.88 -16.05
N VAL A 565 1.32 -50.34 -14.88
CA VAL A 565 1.15 -48.90 -14.55
C VAL A 565 2.44 -48.33 -13.97
N ARG A 566 2.67 -47.02 -14.14
CA ARG A 566 3.75 -46.29 -13.45
C ARG A 566 3.16 -45.42 -12.35
N SER A 567 3.48 -45.75 -11.09
CA SER A 567 2.93 -45.10 -9.90
C SER A 567 3.76 -45.49 -8.67
N ASP A 568 3.43 -44.93 -7.52
CA ASP A 568 4.04 -45.29 -6.24
C ASP A 568 3.36 -46.54 -5.66
N LEU A 569 4.16 -47.48 -5.13
CA LEU A 569 3.69 -48.71 -4.48
C LEU A 569 3.75 -48.54 -2.96
N GLU A 570 3.05 -47.54 -2.44
CA GLU A 570 3.01 -47.23 -1.00
C GLU A 570 1.91 -48.00 -0.27
N GLY A 571 2.18 -48.38 0.99
CA GLY A 571 1.22 -49.09 1.84
C GLY A 571 0.98 -50.55 1.44
N SER A 572 0.04 -51.20 2.13
CA SER A 572 -0.41 -52.57 1.82
C SER A 572 -1.83 -52.77 2.40
N PRO A 573 -2.90 -52.79 1.56
CA PRO A 573 -2.85 -52.73 0.11
C PRO A 573 -2.56 -51.33 -0.44
N THR A 574 -1.79 -51.24 -1.53
CA THR A 574 -1.85 -50.09 -2.45
C THR A 574 -3.13 -50.19 -3.28
N ILE A 575 -3.81 -49.07 -3.56
CA ILE A 575 -5.14 -49.07 -4.20
C ILE A 575 -5.08 -48.39 -5.56
N PHE A 576 -5.62 -49.06 -6.58
CA PHE A 576 -5.92 -48.49 -7.90
C PHE A 576 -7.40 -48.69 -8.23
N TYR A 577 -7.94 -47.84 -9.10
CA TYR A 577 -9.28 -47.98 -9.67
C TYR A 577 -9.16 -48.13 -11.18
N ILE A 578 -9.86 -49.09 -11.77
CA ILE A 578 -9.94 -49.24 -13.22
C ILE A 578 -11.38 -48.95 -13.65
N GLU A 579 -11.53 -47.86 -14.39
CA GLU A 579 -12.75 -47.52 -15.12
C GLU A 579 -12.76 -48.31 -16.43
N TYR A 580 -13.88 -48.92 -16.76
CA TYR A 580 -14.02 -49.78 -17.93
C TYR A 580 -15.21 -49.37 -18.82
N ASN A 581 -15.26 -49.92 -20.04
CA ASN A 581 -16.22 -49.53 -21.08
C ASN A 581 -16.20 -48.02 -21.42
N THR A 582 -15.02 -47.40 -21.32
CA THR A 582 -14.75 -45.96 -21.54
C THR A 582 -15.06 -45.44 -22.95
N GLY A 583 -15.47 -46.31 -23.88
CA GLY A 583 -15.79 -45.95 -25.27
C GLY A 583 -14.57 -45.81 -26.18
N ASN A 584 -13.34 -45.92 -25.66
CA ASN A 584 -12.11 -45.82 -26.43
C ASN A 584 -11.23 -47.06 -26.21
N MET A 585 -11.19 -47.95 -27.20
CA MET A 585 -10.36 -49.16 -27.21
C MET A 585 -8.89 -48.76 -27.32
N THR A 586 -8.03 -49.21 -26.39
CA THR A 586 -6.60 -48.87 -26.39
C THR A 586 -5.74 -49.95 -25.73
N ARG A 587 -4.48 -50.08 -26.17
CA ARG A 587 -3.43 -50.86 -25.51
C ARG A 587 -2.71 -50.08 -24.39
N GLY A 588 -2.93 -48.77 -24.29
CA GLY A 588 -2.17 -47.87 -23.43
C GLY A 588 -0.87 -47.36 -24.09
N VAL A 589 0.01 -46.71 -23.33
CA VAL A 589 1.21 -46.03 -23.85
C VAL A 589 2.45 -46.45 -23.05
N GLY A 590 3.19 -47.45 -23.54
CA GLY A 590 4.31 -48.04 -22.82
C GLY A 590 5.46 -47.06 -22.52
N ASP A 591 5.69 -46.07 -23.38
CA ASP A 591 6.68 -44.99 -23.17
C ASP A 591 6.39 -44.08 -21.97
N GLN A 592 5.15 -44.08 -21.45
CA GLN A 592 4.79 -43.37 -20.21
C GLN A 592 4.90 -44.28 -18.97
N VAL A 593 5.08 -45.59 -19.17
CA VAL A 593 5.12 -46.59 -18.10
C VAL A 593 6.55 -46.99 -17.78
N PHE A 594 7.31 -47.46 -18.76
CA PHE A 594 8.62 -48.09 -18.56
C PHE A 594 9.78 -47.09 -18.64
N GLU A 595 11.00 -47.51 -18.26
CA GLU A 595 12.21 -46.68 -18.37
C GLU A 595 12.81 -46.70 -19.79
N PHE A 596 12.51 -47.75 -20.55
CA PHE A 596 12.67 -47.84 -22.00
C PHE A 596 11.57 -48.76 -22.54
N PHE A 597 10.93 -48.40 -23.65
CA PHE A 597 9.85 -49.19 -24.24
C PHE A 597 9.86 -49.12 -25.76
N ASP A 598 9.55 -50.24 -26.42
CA ASP A 598 9.25 -50.27 -27.85
C ASP A 598 8.31 -51.45 -28.17
N ASP A 599 7.19 -51.20 -28.86
CA ASP A 599 6.30 -52.21 -29.44
C ASP A 599 6.21 -52.14 -30.97
N PHE A 600 7.09 -51.35 -31.61
CA PHE A 600 7.28 -51.30 -33.05
C PHE A 600 6.01 -51.01 -33.89
N GLU A 601 4.96 -50.44 -33.30
CA GLU A 601 3.72 -50.06 -34.00
C GLU A 601 3.88 -48.75 -34.80
N ASP A 602 4.81 -47.88 -34.41
CA ASP A 602 5.06 -46.55 -34.99
C ASP A 602 5.59 -46.57 -36.43
N SER A 603 6.18 -47.70 -36.84
CA SER A 603 6.94 -47.92 -38.09
C SER A 603 8.30 -47.20 -38.21
N THR A 604 8.91 -46.73 -37.10
CA THR A 604 10.19 -45.97 -37.12
C THR A 604 11.20 -46.31 -36.00
N TRP A 605 11.64 -47.57 -35.90
CA TRP A 605 12.66 -48.08 -34.94
C TRP A 605 13.95 -47.25 -34.79
N GLU A 606 14.30 -46.44 -35.79
CA GLU A 606 15.40 -45.47 -35.73
C GLU A 606 15.21 -44.38 -34.65
N ASP A 607 14.02 -44.25 -34.05
CA ASP A 607 13.70 -43.34 -32.96
C ASP A 607 14.32 -43.78 -31.61
N LYS A 608 14.43 -45.09 -31.37
CA LYS A 608 14.89 -45.73 -30.12
C LYS A 608 16.12 -46.61 -30.29
N TRP A 609 16.47 -47.01 -31.51
CA TRP A 609 17.63 -47.87 -31.80
C TRP A 609 18.57 -47.26 -32.87
N GLU A 610 19.75 -47.86 -33.00
CA GLU A 610 20.72 -47.58 -34.06
C GLU A 610 21.50 -48.85 -34.43
N ILE A 611 22.02 -48.91 -35.67
CA ILE A 611 22.95 -49.96 -36.09
C ILE A 611 24.30 -49.74 -35.37
N PRO A 612 24.85 -50.75 -34.67
CA PRO A 612 26.13 -50.64 -33.96
C PRO A 612 27.23 -50.06 -34.86
N PRO A 613 28.04 -49.08 -34.39
CA PRO A 613 29.05 -48.41 -35.23
C PRO A 613 30.09 -49.33 -35.87
N GLU A 614 30.26 -50.55 -35.35
CA GLU A 614 31.21 -51.54 -35.84
C GLU A 614 30.65 -52.37 -37.01
N GLU A 615 29.33 -52.34 -37.26
CA GLU A 615 28.63 -53.21 -38.22
C GLU A 615 27.91 -52.49 -39.38
N ARG A 616 28.08 -51.16 -39.48
CA ARG A 616 27.31 -50.31 -40.40
C ARG A 616 27.47 -50.63 -41.89
N ASP A 617 28.56 -51.30 -42.29
CA ASP A 617 28.80 -51.67 -43.69
C ASP A 617 28.03 -52.92 -44.15
N ASN A 618 27.32 -53.65 -43.27
CA ASN A 618 26.74 -54.99 -43.57
C ASN A 618 25.24 -55.19 -43.27
N ILE A 619 24.57 -54.34 -42.47
CA ILE A 619 23.29 -54.71 -41.83
C ILE A 619 22.03 -54.01 -42.39
N GLU A 620 22.14 -52.84 -43.03
CA GLU A 620 21.01 -51.93 -43.27
C GLU A 620 19.82 -52.53 -44.07
N ASP A 621 20.08 -53.38 -45.08
CA ASP A 621 19.03 -54.09 -45.87
C ASP A 621 18.30 -55.22 -45.10
N ASN A 622 18.79 -55.65 -43.94
CA ASN A 622 18.32 -56.84 -43.24
C ASN A 622 17.29 -56.56 -42.12
N ILE A 623 17.17 -55.32 -41.67
CA ILE A 623 16.25 -54.91 -40.59
C ILE A 623 14.97 -54.33 -41.22
N VAL A 624 13.81 -54.89 -40.87
CA VAL A 624 12.51 -54.47 -41.43
C VAL A 624 11.42 -54.51 -40.38
N GLN A 625 10.79 -53.36 -40.13
CA GLN A 625 9.63 -53.20 -39.25
C GLN A 625 8.34 -53.21 -40.08
N VAL A 626 7.37 -54.07 -39.72
CA VAL A 626 6.06 -54.17 -40.37
C VAL A 626 5.01 -54.61 -39.35
N ASN A 627 3.95 -53.81 -39.18
CA ASN A 627 2.75 -54.12 -38.38
C ASN A 627 3.06 -54.59 -36.94
N GLY A 628 3.55 -53.71 -36.06
CA GLY A 628 3.80 -54.06 -34.65
C GLY A 628 4.85 -55.15 -34.47
N THR A 629 5.82 -55.24 -35.39
CA THR A 629 6.88 -56.27 -35.32
C THR A 629 8.13 -55.81 -36.05
N LEU A 630 9.26 -55.81 -35.34
CA LEU A 630 10.59 -55.69 -35.91
C LEU A 630 11.08 -57.06 -36.38
N ILE A 631 11.59 -57.14 -37.61
CA ILE A 631 12.13 -58.36 -38.23
C ILE A 631 13.62 -58.17 -38.49
N ILE A 632 14.45 -59.02 -37.90
CA ILE A 632 15.90 -59.05 -38.12
C ILE A 632 16.21 -60.30 -38.94
N LYS A 633 16.75 -60.13 -40.14
CA LYS A 633 16.99 -61.18 -41.14
C LYS A 633 18.48 -61.47 -41.30
N ASN A 634 18.80 -62.61 -41.92
CA ASN A 634 20.08 -62.98 -42.57
C ASN A 634 21.32 -62.15 -42.17
N GLY A 635 22.14 -62.63 -41.24
CA GLY A 635 23.42 -61.99 -40.97
C GLY A 635 24.19 -62.65 -39.84
N ASN A 636 25.42 -63.08 -40.10
CA ASN A 636 26.37 -63.70 -39.16
C ASN A 636 26.95 -62.68 -38.14
N ASN A 637 26.14 -61.69 -37.73
CA ASN A 637 26.55 -60.54 -36.93
C ASN A 637 25.68 -60.50 -35.67
N LEU A 638 26.19 -61.14 -34.61
CA LEU A 638 25.59 -61.28 -33.28
C LEU A 638 24.86 -60.03 -32.74
N LEU A 639 25.34 -58.82 -33.05
CA LEU A 639 24.76 -57.54 -32.63
C LEU A 639 24.04 -56.85 -33.79
N ALA A 640 22.72 -57.01 -33.87
CA ALA A 640 21.92 -56.46 -34.97
C ALA A 640 21.50 -55.00 -34.74
N LEU A 641 21.03 -54.67 -33.53
CA LEU A 641 20.69 -53.30 -33.11
C LEU A 641 21.21 -53.00 -31.71
N ARG A 642 21.50 -51.72 -31.47
CA ARG A 642 21.76 -51.14 -30.14
C ARG A 642 20.67 -50.13 -29.81
N SER A 643 20.19 -50.09 -28.58
CA SER A 643 19.29 -49.04 -28.11
C SER A 643 20.01 -47.69 -28.08
N LYS A 644 19.24 -46.61 -27.99
CA LYS A 644 19.78 -45.34 -27.50
C LYS A 644 20.08 -45.45 -26.00
N LEU A 645 20.74 -44.44 -25.47
CA LEU A 645 21.26 -44.39 -24.10
C LEU A 645 20.13 -44.49 -23.06
N ILE A 646 20.22 -45.44 -22.13
CA ILE A 646 19.17 -45.72 -21.12
C ILE A 646 19.49 -45.12 -19.73
N GLU A 647 20.73 -45.29 -19.25
CA GLU A 647 21.20 -44.81 -17.93
C GLU A 647 20.36 -45.25 -16.71
N LEU A 648 19.94 -46.52 -16.65
CA LEU A 648 19.20 -47.06 -15.50
C LEU A 648 20.14 -47.51 -14.36
N TYR A 649 20.09 -46.80 -13.22
CA TYR A 649 20.97 -46.99 -12.06
C TYR A 649 20.46 -48.02 -11.01
N GLU A 650 19.28 -48.61 -11.16
CA GLU A 650 18.68 -49.52 -10.18
C GLU A 650 18.57 -50.96 -10.69
N ASN A 651 18.43 -51.96 -9.80
CA ASN A 651 18.18 -53.34 -10.20
C ASN A 651 16.97 -53.34 -11.16
N TYR A 652 17.06 -54.07 -12.27
CA TYR A 652 16.10 -53.93 -13.36
C TYR A 652 15.65 -55.26 -13.92
N SER A 653 14.59 -55.20 -14.73
CA SER A 653 14.10 -56.31 -15.51
C SER A 653 13.87 -55.87 -16.95
N VAL A 654 14.35 -56.66 -17.91
CA VAL A 654 14.05 -56.48 -19.34
C VAL A 654 13.08 -57.57 -19.76
N ARG A 655 11.85 -57.18 -20.09
CA ARG A 655 10.77 -58.08 -20.49
C ARG A 655 10.51 -57.86 -21.98
N PHE A 656 10.50 -58.92 -22.77
CA PHE A 656 10.42 -58.81 -24.24
C PHE A 656 9.72 -60.01 -24.88
N ARG A 657 9.14 -59.82 -26.06
CA ARG A 657 8.39 -60.87 -26.77
C ARG A 657 8.98 -61.12 -28.15
N MET A 658 9.45 -62.34 -28.39
CA MET A 658 10.12 -62.71 -29.64
C MET A 658 9.73 -64.10 -30.18
N ARG A 659 10.04 -64.36 -31.46
CA ARG A 659 9.96 -65.67 -32.12
C ARG A 659 10.94 -65.77 -33.28
N PRO A 660 11.22 -66.98 -33.80
CA PRO A 660 12.00 -67.16 -35.02
C PRO A 660 11.06 -67.12 -36.23
N ARG A 661 11.64 -67.37 -37.39
CA ARG A 661 10.92 -67.64 -38.64
C ARG A 661 10.33 -69.06 -38.68
N ASP A 662 11.20 -70.06 -38.65
CA ASP A 662 10.89 -71.43 -39.05
C ASP A 662 10.79 -72.37 -37.83
N ILE A 663 10.10 -73.49 -38.00
CA ILE A 663 9.90 -74.52 -36.97
C ILE A 663 10.89 -75.66 -37.16
N GLY A 664 11.47 -76.17 -36.06
CA GLY A 664 12.49 -77.23 -36.13
C GLY A 664 13.88 -76.69 -36.51
N LYS A 665 14.15 -75.44 -36.14
CA LYS A 665 15.48 -74.83 -36.08
C LYS A 665 15.82 -74.43 -34.65
N ASP A 666 17.10 -74.20 -34.42
CA ASP A 666 17.59 -73.23 -33.44
C ASP A 666 16.88 -71.86 -33.55
N TRP A 667 17.03 -71.02 -32.52
CA TRP A 667 16.43 -69.67 -32.50
C TRP A 667 17.50 -68.57 -32.50
N ASP A 668 18.63 -68.79 -31.83
CA ASP A 668 19.87 -67.96 -31.79
C ASP A 668 19.69 -66.47 -31.46
N ALA A 669 18.49 -66.13 -31.00
CA ALA A 669 18.02 -64.78 -30.85
C ALA A 669 17.73 -64.44 -29.40
N GLY A 670 17.72 -63.15 -29.09
CA GLY A 670 17.41 -62.65 -27.76
C GLY A 670 17.90 -61.23 -27.56
N ILE A 671 18.47 -60.93 -26.40
CA ILE A 671 18.96 -59.59 -26.06
C ILE A 671 20.37 -59.60 -25.49
N GLY A 672 21.05 -58.47 -25.58
CA GLY A 672 22.29 -58.16 -24.90
C GLY A 672 22.15 -56.95 -23.99
N ILE A 673 22.95 -56.89 -22.93
CA ILE A 673 23.07 -55.71 -22.05
C ILE A 673 24.53 -55.26 -21.96
N GLU A 674 24.75 -53.94 -21.94
CA GLU A 674 26.05 -53.32 -21.72
C GLU A 674 26.02 -52.41 -20.49
N ASP A 675 26.86 -52.76 -19.52
CA ASP A 675 26.89 -52.25 -18.14
C ASP A 675 28.15 -51.44 -17.83
N LYS A 676 29.12 -51.40 -18.76
CA LYS A 676 30.45 -50.83 -18.51
C LYS A 676 31.20 -50.42 -19.77
N TRP A 677 31.39 -49.11 -19.92
CA TRP A 677 32.37 -48.55 -20.85
C TRP A 677 33.81 -48.89 -20.41
N SER A 678 34.66 -49.35 -21.34
CA SER A 678 36.04 -49.78 -21.05
C SER A 678 37.03 -49.28 -22.10
N GLU A 679 38.02 -48.51 -21.68
CA GLU A 679 39.07 -47.94 -22.55
C GLU A 679 39.91 -49.00 -23.30
N ASN A 680 39.88 -50.27 -22.85
CA ASN A 680 40.69 -51.37 -23.39
C ASN A 680 39.95 -52.27 -24.41
N LYS A 681 38.85 -51.81 -25.02
CA LYS A 681 38.14 -52.52 -26.11
C LYS A 681 37.75 -53.99 -25.83
N THR A 682 37.28 -54.25 -24.60
CA THR A 682 36.51 -55.46 -24.29
C THR A 682 35.19 -55.02 -23.65
N SER A 683 34.15 -54.85 -24.45
CA SER A 683 32.80 -54.60 -23.94
C SER A 683 32.38 -55.78 -23.06
N GLN A 684 31.82 -55.50 -21.88
CA GLN A 684 31.41 -56.56 -20.94
C GLN A 684 30.01 -57.12 -21.24
N LEU A 685 29.55 -56.92 -22.48
CA LEU A 685 28.32 -57.42 -23.09
C LEU A 685 27.95 -58.81 -22.58
N LEU A 686 26.78 -58.88 -21.94
CA LEU A 686 26.17 -60.11 -21.47
C LEU A 686 24.93 -60.41 -22.32
N LEU A 687 24.81 -61.65 -22.76
CA LEU A 687 23.86 -62.11 -23.78
C LEU A 687 22.87 -63.10 -23.16
N PHE A 688 21.62 -62.97 -23.57
CA PHE A 688 20.48 -63.78 -23.15
C PHE A 688 19.74 -64.26 -24.40
N THR A 689 20.12 -65.44 -24.89
CA THR A 689 19.61 -66.01 -26.14
C THR A 689 18.84 -67.31 -25.89
N ASP A 690 17.75 -67.54 -26.64
CA ASP A 690 17.05 -68.83 -26.62
C ASP A 690 17.84 -69.83 -27.49
N ASP A 691 18.77 -70.50 -26.84
CA ASP A 691 19.87 -71.27 -27.43
C ASP A 691 20.23 -72.44 -26.49
N ALA A 692 20.74 -73.53 -27.05
CA ALA A 692 21.22 -74.69 -26.31
C ALA A 692 22.55 -74.36 -25.58
N GLY A 693 22.60 -74.67 -24.28
CA GLY A 693 23.80 -74.39 -23.49
C GLY A 693 24.95 -75.37 -23.79
N GLU A 694 26.11 -74.83 -24.13
CA GLU A 694 27.37 -75.57 -24.28
C GLU A 694 27.88 -76.08 -22.91
N ASP A 695 28.24 -77.37 -22.79
CA ASP A 695 28.76 -77.96 -21.55
C ASP A 695 30.21 -77.52 -21.29
N THR A 696 30.39 -76.38 -20.62
CA THR A 696 31.70 -75.88 -20.20
C THR A 696 32.30 -76.67 -19.02
N GLY A 697 32.45 -77.98 -19.18
CA GLY A 697 33.40 -78.82 -18.44
C GLY A 697 33.04 -79.21 -17.01
N SER A 698 31.75 -79.29 -16.65
CA SER A 698 31.35 -79.64 -15.28
C SER A 698 31.42 -81.16 -15.02
N THR A 699 32.58 -81.67 -14.56
CA THR A 699 32.73 -83.08 -14.15
C THR A 699 31.95 -83.49 -12.89
N THR A 700 31.08 -82.61 -12.37
CA THR A 700 30.04 -82.93 -11.40
C THR A 700 28.69 -82.80 -12.08
N GLY A 701 28.20 -83.91 -12.65
CA GLY A 701 27.11 -83.89 -13.60
C GLY A 701 25.77 -83.45 -13.02
N ASN A 702 25.16 -82.47 -13.68
CA ASN A 702 23.71 -82.31 -13.76
C ASN A 702 23.36 -82.21 -15.24
N LYS A 703 22.40 -83.00 -15.74
CA LYS A 703 22.12 -83.16 -17.19
C LYS A 703 20.88 -82.41 -17.68
N ASP A 704 20.40 -81.47 -16.88
CA ASP A 704 19.12 -80.76 -17.11
C ASP A 704 19.29 -79.53 -18.01
N SER A 705 20.50 -79.25 -18.51
CA SER A 705 20.83 -78.15 -19.43
C SER A 705 20.27 -78.33 -20.83
N ASP A 706 20.33 -79.57 -21.33
CA ASP A 706 20.21 -79.92 -22.75
C ASP A 706 18.76 -79.77 -23.28
N GLU A 707 17.77 -79.58 -22.39
CA GLU A 707 16.35 -79.43 -22.72
C GLU A 707 15.79 -78.01 -22.46
N ASN A 708 16.59 -77.09 -21.91
CA ASN A 708 16.08 -75.83 -21.38
C ASN A 708 16.15 -74.64 -22.36
N TYR A 709 16.99 -74.69 -23.41
CA TYR A 709 17.22 -73.65 -24.44
C TYR A 709 17.14 -72.20 -23.94
N LEU A 710 17.97 -71.85 -22.95
CA LEU A 710 18.09 -70.48 -22.40
C LEU A 710 19.56 -70.25 -22.03
N ALA A 711 20.33 -69.61 -22.89
CA ALA A 711 21.75 -69.37 -22.71
C ALA A 711 22.01 -68.02 -22.01
N ILE A 712 23.06 -67.98 -21.17
CA ILE A 712 23.54 -66.75 -20.50
C ILE A 712 25.05 -66.66 -20.73
N ARG A 713 25.45 -66.12 -21.89
CA ARG A 713 26.85 -66.08 -22.38
C ARG A 713 27.43 -64.65 -22.26
N ARG A 714 28.75 -64.50 -22.24
CA ARG A 714 29.42 -63.21 -22.55
C ARG A 714 29.92 -63.24 -23.98
N SER A 715 30.18 -62.06 -24.56
CA SER A 715 30.66 -61.88 -25.93
C SER A 715 31.64 -62.97 -26.40
N TRP A 716 31.31 -63.60 -27.54
CA TRP A 716 31.91 -64.84 -28.02
C TRP A 716 33.37 -64.62 -28.46
N SER A 717 34.32 -65.25 -27.77
CA SER A 717 35.76 -65.02 -28.01
C SER A 717 36.37 -66.00 -29.03
N GLY A 718 35.82 -66.04 -30.24
CA GLY A 718 36.57 -66.44 -31.45
C GLY A 718 36.68 -67.92 -31.81
N ASP A 719 36.13 -68.84 -31.01
CA ASP A 719 35.92 -70.24 -31.39
C ASP A 719 34.41 -70.48 -31.55
N VAL A 720 34.02 -71.21 -32.62
CA VAL A 720 32.63 -71.51 -32.99
C VAL A 720 32.43 -73.02 -32.91
N GLU A 721 31.45 -73.49 -32.14
CA GLU A 721 30.95 -74.85 -32.20
C GLU A 721 29.48 -74.82 -32.62
N ASP A 722 29.16 -75.41 -33.78
CA ASP A 722 27.80 -75.43 -34.34
C ASP A 722 26.88 -76.29 -33.43
N ILE A 723 25.91 -75.68 -32.72
CA ILE A 723 25.00 -76.41 -31.81
C ILE A 723 23.55 -76.42 -32.35
N ASP A 724 23.36 -76.96 -33.57
CA ASP A 724 22.04 -77.18 -34.19
C ASP A 724 21.09 -78.02 -33.28
N VAL A 725 20.25 -77.38 -32.43
CA VAL A 725 19.19 -78.07 -31.66
C VAL A 725 17.79 -77.58 -32.08
N PRO A 726 17.11 -78.32 -32.97
CA PRO A 726 15.76 -78.00 -33.45
C PRO A 726 14.71 -77.76 -32.34
N ARG A 727 14.31 -76.50 -32.16
CA ARG A 727 13.25 -76.11 -31.24
C ARG A 727 11.86 -76.33 -31.85
N GLY A 728 10.96 -76.90 -31.05
CA GLY A 728 9.74 -77.56 -31.51
C GLY A 728 8.57 -76.65 -31.91
N ASP A 729 8.68 -75.33 -31.80
CA ASP A 729 7.71 -74.39 -32.36
C ASP A 729 8.36 -73.04 -32.72
N ASN A 730 7.61 -72.19 -33.43
CA ASN A 730 8.02 -70.86 -33.90
C ASN A 730 7.03 -69.75 -33.46
N LYS A 731 6.44 -69.87 -32.26
CA LYS A 731 5.45 -68.92 -31.75
C LYS A 731 6.11 -67.77 -30.98
N PHE A 732 5.38 -66.66 -30.83
CA PHE A 732 5.78 -65.59 -29.90
C PHE A 732 5.79 -66.09 -28.46
N HIS A 733 6.96 -65.97 -27.83
CA HIS A 733 7.18 -66.20 -26.41
C HIS A 733 7.55 -64.88 -25.74
N THR A 734 6.98 -64.64 -24.57
CA THR A 734 7.41 -63.59 -23.65
C THR A 734 8.54 -64.11 -22.76
N TYR A 735 9.61 -63.34 -22.69
CA TYR A 735 10.82 -63.55 -21.91
C TYR A 735 11.00 -62.44 -20.88
N GLU A 736 11.70 -62.75 -19.80
CA GLU A 736 12.18 -61.77 -18.82
C GLU A 736 13.64 -62.04 -18.42
N VAL A 737 14.45 -60.99 -18.43
CA VAL A 737 15.83 -60.95 -17.97
C VAL A 737 15.90 -60.06 -16.73
N GLN A 738 16.03 -60.67 -15.56
CA GLN A 738 16.13 -59.98 -14.27
C GLN A 738 17.60 -59.77 -13.92
N VAL A 739 17.98 -58.56 -13.52
CA VAL A 739 19.38 -58.15 -13.30
C VAL A 739 19.55 -57.47 -11.94
N PHE A 740 20.44 -58.05 -11.13
CA PHE A 740 20.81 -57.58 -9.80
C PHE A 740 22.27 -57.13 -9.80
N TYR A 741 22.54 -55.94 -9.29
CA TYR A 741 23.89 -55.39 -9.31
C TYR A 741 24.82 -56.00 -8.26
N TYR A 742 26.11 -56.11 -8.59
CA TYR A 742 27.07 -56.87 -7.78
C TYR A 742 27.52 -56.12 -6.51
N VAL A 743 26.76 -56.24 -5.42
CA VAL A 743 27.10 -55.68 -4.11
C VAL A 743 27.77 -56.73 -3.22
N ASP A 744 29.09 -56.58 -3.09
CA ASP A 744 30.00 -57.34 -2.22
C ASP A 744 30.25 -58.82 -2.56
N GLN A 745 31.35 -59.38 -2.05
CA GLN A 745 32.06 -60.55 -2.62
C GLN A 745 31.40 -61.95 -2.46
N LYS A 746 30.08 -62.07 -2.39
CA LYS A 746 29.38 -63.36 -2.31
C LYS A 746 29.08 -63.93 -3.71
N LYS A 747 28.97 -65.26 -3.80
CA LYS A 747 28.37 -65.94 -4.96
C LYS A 747 26.85 -65.98 -4.75
N VAL A 748 26.13 -65.20 -5.53
CA VAL A 748 24.67 -65.20 -5.65
C VAL A 748 24.37 -65.16 -7.15
N ASN A 749 23.26 -65.75 -7.56
CA ASN A 749 22.81 -65.69 -8.95
C ASN A 749 22.28 -64.27 -9.21
N ASN A 750 23.05 -63.45 -9.92
CA ASN A 750 22.78 -62.01 -10.08
C ASN A 750 22.10 -61.68 -11.42
N VAL A 751 21.95 -62.66 -12.30
CA VAL A 751 21.12 -62.56 -13.50
C VAL A 751 20.23 -63.79 -13.60
N LYS A 752 18.99 -63.58 -14.03
CA LYS A 752 17.97 -64.63 -14.23
C LYS A 752 17.38 -64.45 -15.61
N PHE A 753 17.22 -65.52 -16.37
CA PHE A 753 16.59 -65.49 -17.69
C PHE A 753 15.42 -66.48 -17.69
N HIS A 754 14.23 -65.99 -18.01
CA HIS A 754 12.96 -66.69 -17.85
C HIS A 754 12.16 -66.61 -19.16
N ASP A 755 11.92 -67.75 -19.81
CA ASP A 755 10.83 -67.86 -20.79
C ASP A 755 9.53 -68.13 -20.01
N ILE A 756 8.74 -67.07 -19.84
CA ILE A 756 7.46 -67.09 -19.11
C ILE A 756 6.44 -67.97 -19.86
N THR A 757 6.52 -68.03 -21.20
CA THR A 757 5.57 -68.76 -22.06
C THR A 757 5.73 -70.28 -21.95
N LYS A 758 6.90 -70.78 -21.53
CA LYS A 758 7.14 -72.20 -21.22
C LYS A 758 7.45 -72.46 -19.73
N ASN A 759 7.48 -71.43 -18.88
CA ASN A 759 7.94 -71.51 -17.48
C ASN A 759 9.33 -72.19 -17.38
N ARG A 760 10.28 -71.72 -18.19
CA ARG A 760 11.68 -72.20 -18.25
C ARG A 760 12.62 -71.13 -17.71
N VAL A 761 13.58 -71.50 -16.87
CA VAL A 761 14.48 -70.54 -16.19
C VAL A 761 15.93 -71.00 -16.28
N ASN A 762 16.86 -70.09 -16.55
CA ASN A 762 18.30 -70.24 -16.29
C ASN A 762 18.79 -69.09 -15.36
N GLU A 763 19.84 -69.34 -14.58
CA GLU A 763 20.37 -68.39 -13.59
C GLU A 763 21.90 -68.30 -13.64
N GLY A 764 22.44 -67.07 -13.67
CA GLY A 764 23.86 -66.80 -13.88
C GLY A 764 24.55 -66.10 -12.70
N ASN A 765 25.77 -66.55 -12.37
CA ASN A 765 26.68 -65.87 -11.44
C ASN A 765 27.51 -64.78 -12.15
N GLN A 766 26.86 -63.99 -13.00
CA GLN A 766 27.52 -62.92 -13.76
C GLN A 766 27.72 -61.68 -12.89
N LYS A 767 28.76 -60.89 -13.19
CA LYS A 767 28.94 -59.56 -12.62
C LYS A 767 28.31 -58.52 -13.55
N VAL A 768 27.45 -57.68 -13.01
CA VAL A 768 26.87 -56.54 -13.72
C VAL A 768 27.10 -55.27 -12.89
N GLN A 769 27.42 -54.16 -13.56
CA GLN A 769 27.73 -52.85 -12.98
C GLN A 769 26.64 -51.81 -13.28
N GLN A 770 26.55 -50.75 -12.48
CA GLN A 770 25.66 -49.61 -12.72
C GLN A 770 26.31 -48.55 -13.61
N PRO A 771 25.55 -47.83 -14.45
CA PRO A 771 24.17 -48.11 -14.89
C PRO A 771 24.13 -49.10 -16.07
N LEU A 772 22.91 -49.55 -16.42
CA LEU A 772 22.63 -50.05 -17.78
C LEU A 772 22.78 -48.87 -18.77
N TYR A 773 23.76 -48.95 -19.67
CA TYR A 773 23.98 -47.92 -20.69
C TYR A 773 23.19 -48.21 -21.97
N TYR A 774 23.33 -49.42 -22.50
CA TYR A 774 22.73 -49.85 -23.76
C TYR A 774 22.19 -51.26 -23.66
N MET A 775 21.09 -51.48 -24.37
CA MET A 775 20.52 -52.79 -24.67
C MET A 775 20.79 -53.11 -26.14
N TYR A 776 20.88 -54.39 -26.48
CA TYR A 776 21.11 -54.86 -27.85
C TYR A 776 20.05 -55.90 -28.24
N LEU A 777 19.60 -55.88 -29.49
CA LEU A 777 18.89 -57.00 -30.08
C LEU A 777 19.90 -57.93 -30.76
N VAL A 778 19.81 -59.21 -30.42
CA VAL A 778 20.83 -60.22 -30.70
C VAL A 778 20.25 -61.28 -31.61
N LEU A 779 20.97 -61.60 -32.68
CA LEU A 779 20.72 -62.74 -33.57
C LEU A 779 22.08 -63.28 -33.99
N ASP A 780 22.44 -64.47 -33.53
CA ASP A 780 23.48 -65.25 -34.20
C ASP A 780 22.88 -66.03 -35.37
N ASN A 781 23.70 -66.38 -36.36
CA ASN A 781 23.20 -66.86 -37.66
C ASN A 781 24.28 -67.56 -38.50
N GLU A 782 24.86 -68.61 -37.94
CA GLU A 782 25.93 -69.45 -38.49
C GLU A 782 25.80 -69.74 -40.02
N LYS A 783 24.55 -69.85 -40.48
CA LYS A 783 24.17 -70.33 -41.83
C LYS A 783 23.49 -69.25 -42.70
N ASN A 784 23.35 -68.02 -42.19
CA ASN A 784 22.65 -66.88 -42.82
C ASN A 784 21.20 -67.16 -43.27
N ASP A 785 20.48 -68.02 -42.55
CA ASP A 785 19.10 -68.38 -42.86
C ASP A 785 18.14 -68.45 -41.64
N ASN A 786 18.58 -68.00 -40.46
CA ASN A 786 17.74 -67.72 -39.28
C ASN A 786 17.27 -66.25 -39.27
N TRP A 787 16.00 -65.99 -38.92
CA TRP A 787 15.46 -64.62 -38.72
C TRP A 787 14.75 -64.55 -37.37
N ALA A 788 14.94 -63.44 -36.65
CA ALA A 788 14.21 -63.11 -35.43
C ALA A 788 13.08 -62.10 -35.69
N TYR A 789 12.02 -62.19 -34.90
CA TYR A 789 10.88 -61.27 -34.88
C TYR A 789 10.67 -60.81 -33.45
N TYR A 790 10.62 -59.50 -33.21
CA TYR A 790 10.34 -58.89 -31.91
C TYR A 790 9.02 -58.13 -31.98
N ASP A 791 8.13 -58.41 -31.03
CA ASP A 791 6.76 -57.86 -30.92
C ASP A 791 6.73 -56.66 -29.96
N TRP A 792 7.46 -56.74 -28.84
CA TRP A 792 7.76 -55.60 -27.97
C TRP A 792 8.92 -55.90 -27.01
N ILE A 793 9.44 -54.85 -26.38
CA ILE A 793 10.48 -54.89 -25.36
C ILE A 793 10.34 -53.71 -24.38
N ALA A 794 10.45 -54.01 -23.09
CA ALA A 794 10.22 -53.10 -21.99
C ALA A 794 11.32 -53.25 -20.91
N VAL A 795 11.91 -52.15 -20.47
CA VAL A 795 12.86 -52.09 -19.35
C VAL A 795 12.18 -51.44 -18.14
N ARG A 796 12.10 -52.17 -17.03
CA ARG A 796 11.49 -51.72 -15.77
C ARG A 796 12.47 -51.77 -14.61
N LYS A 797 12.23 -50.95 -13.58
CA LYS A 797 12.81 -51.15 -12.25
C LYS A 797 12.37 -52.54 -11.72
N TYR A 798 13.26 -53.24 -11.02
CA TYR A 798 12.99 -54.59 -10.55
C TYR A 798 11.98 -54.57 -9.40
N LEU A 799 10.86 -55.24 -9.63
CA LEU A 799 9.83 -55.54 -8.63
C LEU A 799 9.55 -57.04 -8.69
N ASP A 800 9.61 -57.71 -7.53
CA ASP A 800 9.37 -59.15 -7.40
C ASP A 800 7.86 -59.44 -7.47
N GLU A 801 7.40 -59.82 -8.66
CA GLU A 801 6.00 -60.14 -8.95
C GLU A 801 5.46 -61.29 -8.06
N SER A 802 6.33 -62.15 -7.52
CA SER A 802 5.92 -63.27 -6.65
C SER A 802 5.55 -62.84 -5.23
N LYS A 803 5.84 -61.58 -4.86
CA LYS A 803 5.47 -60.96 -3.58
C LYS A 803 4.24 -60.05 -3.65
N LEU A 804 3.56 -60.00 -4.80
CA LEU A 804 2.33 -59.25 -4.99
C LEU A 804 1.12 -60.20 -4.98
N SER A 805 0.03 -59.79 -4.34
CA SER A 805 -1.26 -60.47 -4.46
C SER A 805 -2.40 -59.45 -4.59
N TYR A 806 -3.47 -59.87 -5.29
CA TYR A 806 -4.50 -58.95 -5.79
C TYR A 806 -5.87 -59.33 -5.24
N SER A 807 -6.53 -58.38 -4.55
CA SER A 807 -8.00 -58.38 -4.40
C SER A 807 -8.58 -57.48 -5.47
N ILE A 808 -9.59 -57.96 -6.19
CA ILE A 808 -10.27 -57.20 -7.23
C ILE A 808 -11.78 -57.37 -7.07
N SER A 809 -12.45 -56.25 -6.80
CA SER A 809 -13.89 -56.17 -6.57
C SER A 809 -14.53 -55.18 -7.55
N ASN A 810 -15.76 -55.45 -7.96
CA ASN A 810 -16.57 -54.42 -8.63
C ASN A 810 -16.99 -53.39 -7.58
N VAL A 811 -17.00 -52.09 -7.92
CA VAL A 811 -17.47 -51.02 -7.03
C VAL A 811 -19.01 -50.97 -7.07
N SER A 812 -19.64 -52.09 -6.69
CA SER A 812 -21.08 -52.24 -6.66
C SER A 812 -21.67 -51.48 -5.47
N GLU A 813 -22.37 -50.37 -5.78
CA GLU A 813 -23.32 -49.70 -4.89
C GLU A 813 -22.80 -49.42 -3.47
N VAL A 814 -21.79 -48.54 -3.36
CA VAL A 814 -21.57 -47.83 -2.09
C VAL A 814 -22.81 -46.95 -1.85
N PRO A 815 -23.53 -47.11 -0.72
CA PRO A 815 -24.89 -46.60 -0.57
C PRO A 815 -24.93 -45.08 -0.53
N SER A 816 -25.91 -44.50 -1.23
CA SER A 816 -26.18 -43.07 -1.21
C SER A 816 -26.94 -42.68 0.06
N VAL A 817 -26.52 -41.61 0.74
CA VAL A 817 -27.12 -41.19 2.02
C VAL A 817 -27.93 -39.91 1.78
N GLN A 818 -29.24 -39.97 1.97
CA GLN A 818 -30.14 -38.82 1.79
C GLN A 818 -30.41 -38.11 3.11
N TYR A 819 -30.42 -36.78 3.07
CA TYR A 819 -30.64 -35.88 4.18
C TYR A 819 -31.75 -34.89 3.81
N LEU A 820 -32.95 -35.09 4.34
CA LEU A 820 -34.12 -34.33 3.89
C LEU A 820 -35.09 -33.98 5.02
N ASP A 821 -35.77 -32.85 4.88
CA ASP A 821 -36.81 -32.41 5.81
C ASP A 821 -38.20 -32.82 5.29
N SER A 822 -38.95 -33.56 6.10
CA SER A 822 -40.24 -34.08 5.66
C SER A 822 -41.13 -34.47 6.84
N SER A 823 -42.40 -34.10 6.76
CA SER A 823 -43.45 -34.33 7.76
C SER A 823 -43.11 -33.80 9.16
N GLY A 824 -42.42 -32.65 9.24
CA GLY A 824 -41.97 -32.02 10.48
C GLY A 824 -40.73 -32.66 11.10
N SER A 825 -40.00 -33.50 10.36
CA SER A 825 -38.87 -34.28 10.85
C SER A 825 -37.70 -34.31 9.87
N LEU A 826 -36.49 -34.09 10.40
CA LEU A 826 -35.23 -34.28 9.68
C LEU A 826 -34.97 -35.78 9.52
N LYS A 827 -34.83 -36.27 8.30
CA LYS A 827 -34.67 -37.69 7.99
C LYS A 827 -33.31 -37.97 7.37
N ILE A 828 -32.63 -38.99 7.91
CA ILE A 828 -31.47 -39.63 7.29
C ILE A 828 -31.94 -40.95 6.70
N LEU A 829 -31.83 -41.10 5.38
CA LEU A 829 -32.14 -42.32 4.65
C LEU A 829 -30.84 -42.90 4.05
N ARG A 830 -30.85 -44.18 3.69
CA ARG A 830 -29.86 -44.76 2.78
C ARG A 830 -30.60 -45.37 1.61
N ASP A 831 -30.24 -44.99 0.38
CA ASP A 831 -30.89 -45.39 -0.87
C ASP A 831 -32.43 -45.30 -0.77
N TRP A 832 -32.89 -44.19 -0.18
CA TRP A 832 -34.29 -43.84 0.13
C TRP A 832 -35.00 -44.70 1.20
N GLU A 833 -34.34 -45.70 1.80
CA GLU A 833 -34.86 -46.44 2.97
C GLU A 833 -34.51 -45.75 4.31
N GLN A 834 -35.45 -45.70 5.26
CA GLN A 834 -35.30 -44.94 6.50
C GLN A 834 -34.30 -45.58 7.47
N ASN A 835 -33.22 -44.86 7.80
CA ASN A 835 -32.09 -45.38 8.57
C ASN A 835 -31.60 -44.41 9.67
N GLY A 836 -32.50 -43.58 10.20
CA GLY A 836 -32.22 -42.60 11.25
C GLY A 836 -33.44 -42.29 12.12
N THR A 837 -33.18 -41.90 13.37
CA THR A 837 -34.18 -41.39 14.32
C THR A 837 -34.06 -39.88 14.47
N SER A 838 -35.19 -39.20 14.69
CA SER A 838 -35.32 -37.74 14.60
C SER A 838 -36.23 -37.19 15.70
N ASN A 839 -35.97 -35.97 16.20
CA ASN A 839 -37.02 -35.22 16.90
C ASN A 839 -37.96 -34.55 15.87
N GLY A 840 -39.26 -34.63 16.11
CA GLY A 840 -40.30 -34.00 15.28
C GLY A 840 -40.79 -32.69 15.89
N ALA A 841 -41.08 -31.70 15.05
CA ALA A 841 -41.67 -30.43 15.44
C ALA A 841 -42.69 -29.94 14.40
N THR A 842 -43.50 -28.93 14.77
CA THR A 842 -44.30 -28.19 13.79
C THR A 842 -43.43 -27.13 13.12
N ILE A 843 -43.41 -27.12 11.79
CA ILE A 843 -42.54 -26.27 10.96
C ILE A 843 -43.41 -25.49 9.96
N ASP A 844 -42.95 -24.29 9.59
CA ASP A 844 -43.56 -23.47 8.54
C ASP A 844 -42.70 -23.54 7.27
N TYR A 845 -43.04 -24.45 6.37
CA TYR A 845 -42.30 -24.66 5.12
C TYR A 845 -42.41 -23.49 4.12
N THR A 846 -43.05 -22.36 4.48
CA THR A 846 -43.02 -21.10 3.72
C THR A 846 -41.96 -20.11 4.24
N ALA A 847 -41.01 -20.62 5.04
CA ALA A 847 -39.82 -19.91 5.49
C ALA A 847 -38.56 -20.72 5.15
N TYR A 848 -37.46 -20.02 4.88
CA TYR A 848 -36.14 -20.63 4.73
C TYR A 848 -35.58 -21.04 6.09
N TYR A 849 -35.11 -22.29 6.18
CA TYR A 849 -34.32 -22.78 7.29
C TYR A 849 -32.90 -23.10 6.83
N THR A 850 -31.92 -22.94 7.72
CA THR A 850 -30.55 -23.41 7.48
C THR A 850 -30.40 -24.80 8.08
N TYR A 851 -29.88 -25.71 7.26
CA TYR A 851 -29.60 -27.10 7.59
C TYR A 851 -28.09 -27.35 7.53
N GLU A 852 -27.58 -28.20 8.41
CA GLU A 852 -26.19 -28.66 8.40
C GLU A 852 -26.14 -30.19 8.51
N VAL A 853 -25.47 -30.81 7.55
CA VAL A 853 -25.12 -32.23 7.54
C VAL A 853 -23.64 -32.34 7.88
N ASN A 854 -23.29 -33.04 8.95
CA ASN A 854 -21.89 -33.40 9.23
C ASN A 854 -21.71 -34.88 8.92
N PHE A 855 -20.75 -35.20 8.05
CA PHE A 855 -20.47 -36.55 7.57
C PHE A 855 -19.06 -37.01 7.94
N THR A 856 -18.99 -38.25 8.44
CA THR A 856 -17.75 -38.99 8.68
C THR A 856 -17.95 -40.42 8.19
N TYR A 857 -16.87 -41.11 7.85
CA TYR A 857 -16.90 -42.52 7.44
C TYR A 857 -17.39 -43.52 8.52
N THR A 858 -17.72 -43.04 9.73
CA THR A 858 -18.28 -43.85 10.83
C THR A 858 -19.70 -43.42 11.25
N SER A 859 -20.11 -42.19 10.93
CA SER A 859 -21.30 -41.56 11.49
C SER A 859 -21.69 -40.28 10.77
N THR A 860 -22.97 -39.92 10.82
CA THR A 860 -23.45 -38.65 10.28
C THR A 860 -24.59 -38.08 11.09
N ASN A 861 -24.68 -36.75 11.14
CA ASN A 861 -25.83 -36.03 11.67
C ASN A 861 -26.43 -35.10 10.62
N LEU A 862 -27.69 -34.74 10.83
CA LEU A 862 -28.40 -33.66 10.15
C LEU A 862 -29.05 -32.80 11.22
N THR A 863 -28.76 -31.52 11.23
CA THR A 863 -29.29 -30.51 12.16
C THR A 863 -29.91 -29.34 11.41
N ASP A 864 -30.76 -28.56 12.08
CA ASP A 864 -31.25 -27.28 11.56
C ASP A 864 -31.12 -26.14 12.57
N ASN A 865 -31.33 -24.91 12.10
CA ASN A 865 -31.36 -23.71 12.95
C ASN A 865 -32.57 -23.61 13.89
N THR A 866 -33.54 -24.53 13.84
CA THR A 866 -34.63 -24.65 14.84
C THR A 866 -34.26 -25.57 16.02
N GLY A 867 -33.11 -26.26 15.96
CA GLY A 867 -32.67 -27.21 16.99
C GLY A 867 -33.25 -28.62 16.81
N ARG A 868 -33.78 -28.95 15.63
CA ARG A 868 -34.03 -30.34 15.26
C ARG A 868 -32.72 -31.03 14.93
N PHE A 869 -32.66 -32.33 15.17
CA PHE A 869 -31.53 -33.17 14.78
C PHE A 869 -31.96 -34.61 14.45
N SER A 870 -31.19 -35.24 13.57
CA SER A 870 -31.15 -36.68 13.37
C SER A 870 -29.69 -37.14 13.37
N LEU A 871 -29.47 -38.40 13.76
CA LEU A 871 -28.16 -39.03 13.86
C LEU A 871 -28.26 -40.46 13.32
N SER A 872 -27.26 -40.89 12.55
CA SER A 872 -27.10 -42.28 12.14
C SER A 872 -25.63 -42.73 12.24
N GLN A 873 -25.42 -44.04 12.27
CA GLN A 873 -24.10 -44.67 12.16
C GLN A 873 -23.94 -45.21 10.74
N ILE A 874 -22.74 -45.09 10.19
CA ILE A 874 -22.39 -45.56 8.85
C ILE A 874 -21.12 -46.39 8.98
N SER A 875 -21.16 -47.66 8.64
CA SER A 875 -20.01 -48.58 8.73
C SER A 875 -19.49 -49.04 7.36
N ASP A 876 -20.16 -48.61 6.30
CA ASP A 876 -20.21 -49.33 5.02
C ASP A 876 -19.73 -48.46 3.84
N ILE A 877 -19.30 -47.22 4.13
CA ILE A 877 -18.60 -46.32 3.21
C ILE A 877 -17.12 -46.28 3.64
N PRO A 878 -16.18 -46.83 2.83
CA PRO A 878 -14.77 -46.85 3.19
C PRO A 878 -14.17 -45.46 3.41
N GLU A 879 -13.23 -45.36 4.35
CA GLU A 879 -12.42 -44.15 4.54
C GLU A 879 -11.63 -43.80 3.26
N GLY A 880 -11.60 -42.51 2.92
CA GLY A 880 -11.04 -42.02 1.66
C GLY A 880 -11.93 -42.22 0.42
N THR A 881 -13.16 -42.72 0.56
CA THR A 881 -14.12 -42.73 -0.57
C THR A 881 -14.48 -41.28 -0.94
N PRO A 882 -14.27 -40.83 -2.19
CA PRO A 882 -14.66 -39.49 -2.61
C PRO A 882 -16.17 -39.38 -2.76
N MET A 883 -16.77 -38.44 -2.04
CA MET A 883 -18.20 -38.17 -2.07
C MET A 883 -18.53 -37.00 -2.99
N LYS A 884 -19.71 -37.04 -3.60
CA LYS A 884 -20.40 -35.92 -4.24
C LYS A 884 -21.44 -35.37 -3.28
N VAL A 885 -21.71 -34.08 -3.40
CA VAL A 885 -22.95 -33.48 -2.90
C VAL A 885 -23.96 -33.49 -4.04
N GLN A 886 -25.15 -34.00 -3.76
CA GLN A 886 -26.30 -33.98 -4.66
C GLN A 886 -27.42 -33.16 -4.03
N ILE A 887 -28.22 -32.46 -4.85
CA ILE A 887 -29.48 -31.87 -4.40
C ILE A 887 -30.61 -32.83 -4.74
N ILE A 888 -31.50 -33.09 -3.77
CA ILE A 888 -32.54 -34.13 -3.86
C ILE A 888 -33.94 -33.59 -3.52
N ILE A 889 -34.95 -34.29 -4.00
CA ILE A 889 -36.35 -34.10 -3.59
C ILE A 889 -37.07 -35.43 -3.44
N ASN A 890 -37.91 -35.54 -2.41
CA ASN A 890 -38.71 -36.72 -2.09
C ASN A 890 -40.21 -36.44 -2.32
N SER A 891 -40.65 -36.33 -3.57
CA SER A 891 -42.04 -35.98 -3.90
C SER A 891 -43.03 -37.16 -3.76
N SER A 892 -42.89 -38.01 -2.74
CA SER A 892 -43.66 -39.26 -2.61
C SER A 892 -45.07 -39.11 -1.99
N GLN A 893 -45.60 -37.89 -1.86
CA GLN A 893 -46.92 -37.61 -1.29
C GLN A 893 -47.73 -36.67 -2.20
N GLU A 894 -49.06 -36.78 -2.17
CA GLU A 894 -49.99 -36.21 -3.17
C GLU A 894 -50.18 -34.67 -3.13
N VAL A 895 -49.32 -33.94 -2.42
CA VAL A 895 -49.37 -32.47 -2.31
C VAL A 895 -48.06 -31.88 -2.83
N TYR A 896 -48.09 -31.40 -4.06
CA TYR A 896 -46.93 -30.80 -4.72
C TYR A 896 -46.66 -29.41 -4.14
N LEU A 897 -45.47 -29.24 -3.56
CA LEU A 897 -44.83 -27.96 -3.33
C LEU A 897 -43.50 -27.96 -4.09
N GLU A 898 -43.10 -26.79 -4.57
CA GLU A 898 -41.76 -26.55 -5.10
C GLU A 898 -40.80 -26.36 -3.91
N VAL A 899 -39.56 -26.81 -4.06
CA VAL A 899 -38.49 -26.61 -3.06
C VAL A 899 -37.53 -25.57 -3.59
N TYR A 900 -37.11 -24.65 -2.74
CA TYR A 900 -36.23 -23.54 -3.10
C TYR A 900 -34.94 -23.61 -2.28
N PHE A 901 -33.79 -23.54 -2.94
CA PHE A 901 -32.49 -23.40 -2.29
C PHE A 901 -31.91 -22.00 -2.55
N ASP A 902 -31.42 -21.36 -1.49
CA ASP A 902 -30.80 -20.02 -1.49
C ASP A 902 -29.28 -20.15 -1.70
N TRP A 903 -28.63 -20.98 -0.89
CA TRP A 903 -27.20 -21.30 -1.04
C TRP A 903 -26.85 -22.66 -0.47
N ILE A 904 -25.67 -23.15 -0.86
CA ILE A 904 -25.02 -24.35 -0.32
C ILE A 904 -23.50 -24.15 -0.18
N ALA A 905 -22.95 -24.62 0.94
CA ALA A 905 -21.53 -24.55 1.29
C ALA A 905 -21.05 -25.94 1.73
N VAL A 906 -19.87 -26.35 1.25
CA VAL A 906 -19.22 -27.61 1.60
C VAL A 906 -17.81 -27.33 2.06
N GLY A 907 -17.42 -27.92 3.19
CA GLY A 907 -16.07 -27.77 3.71
C GLY A 907 -15.62 -28.94 4.57
N LYS A 908 -14.32 -28.99 4.84
CA LYS A 908 -13.73 -29.99 5.75
C LYS A 908 -14.31 -29.93 7.17
N TYR A 909 -14.67 -31.10 7.70
CA TYR A 909 -15.15 -31.32 9.06
C TYR A 909 -14.09 -32.08 9.90
N PRO A 910 -13.95 -31.78 11.21
CA PRO A 910 -14.60 -30.70 11.96
C PRO A 910 -14.05 -29.31 11.60
N TYR A 911 -14.95 -28.33 11.52
CA TYR A 911 -14.60 -26.92 11.56
C TYR A 911 -14.60 -26.41 13.01
N HIS A 912 -14.01 -25.24 13.27
CA HIS A 912 -13.96 -24.67 14.62
C HIS A 912 -15.02 -23.58 14.82
N VAL A 913 -15.56 -23.46 16.03
CA VAL A 913 -16.48 -22.36 16.41
C VAL A 913 -15.80 -21.46 17.44
N ALA A 914 -15.79 -20.16 17.19
CA ALA A 914 -15.19 -19.16 18.07
C ALA A 914 -16.21 -18.07 18.44
N THR A 915 -16.59 -17.99 19.72
CA THR A 915 -17.27 -16.80 20.23
C THR A 915 -16.22 -15.71 20.45
N VAL A 916 -16.31 -14.61 19.71
CA VAL A 916 -15.31 -13.52 19.77
C VAL A 916 -15.92 -12.23 20.31
N THR A 917 -15.15 -11.55 21.17
CA THR A 917 -15.42 -10.19 21.61
C THR A 917 -14.54 -9.25 20.79
N LEU A 918 -15.07 -8.11 20.39
CA LEU A 918 -14.34 -7.11 19.63
C LEU A 918 -13.82 -5.99 20.56
N ASN A 919 -12.70 -5.36 20.19
CA ASN A 919 -12.24 -4.14 20.86
C ASN A 919 -13.17 -2.94 20.56
N GLU A 920 -12.94 -1.82 21.26
CA GLU A 920 -13.55 -0.53 20.93
C GLU A 920 -13.27 -0.14 19.47
N SER A 921 -14.18 0.66 18.87
CA SER A 921 -14.04 1.08 17.47
C SER A 921 -12.91 2.09 17.31
N GLU A 922 -11.87 1.69 16.57
CA GLU A 922 -10.83 2.58 16.09
C GLU A 922 -11.33 3.22 14.78
N SER A 923 -11.24 4.54 14.65
CA SER A 923 -11.52 5.23 13.38
C SER A 923 -10.24 5.40 12.56
N LYS A 924 -10.36 5.30 11.23
CA LYS A 924 -9.33 5.76 10.30
C LYS A 924 -9.11 7.24 10.62
N VAL A 925 -7.89 7.67 10.87
CA VAL A 925 -7.64 9.10 11.11
C VAL A 925 -8.04 9.87 9.83
N GLY A 926 -8.81 10.95 9.95
CA GLY A 926 -9.53 11.56 8.81
C GLY A 926 -10.89 10.94 8.44
N ALA A 927 -11.39 9.90 9.12
CA ALA A 927 -12.77 9.41 8.97
C ALA A 927 -13.81 10.36 9.56
N ALA A 928 -13.40 11.18 10.52
CA ALA A 928 -14.20 12.27 11.05
C ALA A 928 -14.36 13.36 9.98
N VAL A 929 -15.62 13.70 9.67
CA VAL A 929 -15.95 14.82 8.76
C VAL A 929 -15.56 16.13 9.43
N GLY A 930 -14.29 16.53 9.28
CA GLY A 930 -13.75 17.76 9.87
C GLY A 930 -12.23 17.87 9.93
N GLU A 931 -11.48 16.76 9.95
CA GLU A 931 -10.01 16.79 10.12
C GLU A 931 -9.29 17.18 8.82
N ARG A 932 -8.69 18.38 8.81
CA ARG A 932 -7.97 18.95 7.66
C ARG A 932 -6.49 18.51 7.68
N ASN A 933 -6.18 17.39 7.03
CA ASN A 933 -4.84 16.80 6.98
C ASN A 933 -3.93 17.37 5.89
N ALA A 934 -4.32 18.47 5.22
CA ALA A 934 -3.52 19.05 4.15
C ALA A 934 -3.62 20.58 4.09
N ARG A 935 -2.50 21.23 3.79
CA ARG A 935 -2.34 22.69 3.76
C ARG A 935 -1.57 23.12 2.50
N ALA A 936 -1.95 24.24 1.91
CA ALA A 936 -1.25 24.87 0.80
C ALA A 936 -1.04 26.36 1.05
N TYR A 937 0.22 26.79 1.03
CA TYR A 937 0.62 28.15 1.35
C TYR A 937 0.93 28.93 0.08
N ASN A 938 0.26 30.06 -0.14
CA ASN A 938 0.75 31.06 -1.11
C ASN A 938 1.91 31.82 -0.47
N LEU A 939 3.10 31.62 -1.01
CA LEU A 939 4.35 32.22 -0.55
C LEU A 939 4.71 33.50 -1.32
N GLN A 940 3.98 33.84 -2.39
CA GLN A 940 4.28 34.99 -3.23
C GLN A 940 4.39 36.32 -2.46
N PRO A 941 3.51 36.66 -1.49
CA PRO A 941 3.60 37.94 -0.78
C PRO A 941 4.84 38.05 0.13
N PHE A 942 5.42 36.92 0.55
CA PHE A 942 6.69 36.86 1.27
C PHE A 942 7.87 36.98 0.30
N ILE A 943 7.82 36.27 -0.82
CA ILE A 943 8.83 36.34 -1.90
C ILE A 943 8.96 37.78 -2.42
N ASP A 944 7.86 38.49 -2.63
CA ASP A 944 7.85 39.89 -3.05
C ASP A 944 8.60 40.79 -2.05
N CYS A 945 8.49 40.54 -0.75
CA CYS A 945 9.21 41.27 0.29
C CYS A 945 10.69 40.85 0.42
N LEU A 946 11.03 39.58 0.15
CA LEU A 946 12.42 39.11 0.09
C LEU A 946 13.20 39.76 -1.08
N VAL A 947 12.61 39.75 -2.29
CA VAL A 947 13.27 40.23 -3.52
C VAL A 947 13.62 41.72 -3.43
N ASP A 948 12.76 42.51 -2.79
CA ASP A 948 12.92 43.95 -2.60
C ASP A 948 13.71 44.32 -1.32
N TRP A 949 14.24 43.36 -0.57
CA TRP A 949 14.98 43.56 0.70
C TRP A 949 14.17 44.35 1.73
N ARG A 950 12.88 44.01 1.86
CA ARG A 950 11.95 44.70 2.77
C ARG A 950 12.14 44.28 4.22
N TYR A 951 11.74 45.20 5.10
CA TYR A 951 11.82 45.05 6.55
C TYR A 951 10.48 44.61 7.14
N PHE A 952 10.57 43.89 8.26
CA PHE A 952 9.46 43.43 9.10
C PHE A 952 9.62 43.99 10.51
N GLY A 953 8.50 44.38 11.12
CA GLY A 953 8.38 44.70 12.52
C GLY A 953 8.02 43.46 13.33
N ILE A 954 8.94 43.00 14.17
CA ILE A 954 8.83 41.72 14.89
C ILE A 954 9.14 41.93 16.38
N ASP A 955 8.32 41.38 17.27
CA ASP A 955 8.48 41.59 18.72
C ASP A 955 9.63 40.75 19.31
N GLY A 956 10.31 41.30 20.32
CA GLY A 956 11.49 40.71 20.95
C GLY A 956 12.83 40.96 20.24
N TYR A 957 12.82 41.29 18.95
CA TYR A 957 14.00 41.56 18.12
C TYR A 957 14.55 42.99 18.31
N PRO A 958 15.81 43.28 17.91
CA PRO A 958 16.43 44.59 18.11
C PRO A 958 15.71 45.73 17.38
N SER A 959 15.46 46.82 18.10
CA SER A 959 14.90 48.05 17.56
C SER A 959 15.89 48.87 16.74
N PHE A 960 15.40 49.89 16.02
CA PHE A 960 16.28 50.83 15.32
C PHE A 960 17.28 51.55 16.26
N PHE A 961 16.94 51.73 17.54
CA PHE A 961 17.84 52.34 18.52
C PHE A 961 19.00 51.40 18.86
N GLU A 962 18.74 50.11 19.05
CA GLU A 962 19.76 49.09 19.24
C GLU A 962 20.68 48.93 18.00
N ARG A 963 20.18 49.23 16.79
CA ARG A 963 21.00 49.31 15.56
C ARG A 963 21.94 50.53 15.50
N LEU A 964 21.60 51.63 16.18
CA LEU A 964 22.50 52.79 16.37
C LEU A 964 23.53 52.53 17.48
N GLU A 965 23.20 51.65 18.44
CA GLU A 965 24.03 51.27 19.59
C GLU A 965 24.90 50.04 19.37
N GLY A 966 24.60 49.23 18.34
CA GLY A 966 25.30 47.97 18.04
C GLY A 966 25.06 46.86 19.07
N SER A 967 24.19 47.08 20.06
CA SER A 967 24.04 46.27 21.27
C SER A 967 22.62 46.39 21.82
N ASP A 968 22.19 45.43 22.65
CA ASP A 968 20.82 45.36 23.18
C ASP A 968 20.67 45.68 24.67
N ARG A 969 21.73 46.20 25.30
CA ARG A 969 21.77 46.60 26.72
C ARG A 969 20.58 47.47 27.16
N ASN A 970 20.01 48.25 26.25
CA ASN A 970 18.88 49.14 26.50
C ASN A 970 17.51 48.55 26.09
N ARG A 971 17.41 47.31 25.58
CA ARG A 971 16.17 46.74 25.00
C ARG A 971 14.98 46.77 25.95
N GLU A 972 15.14 46.34 27.20
CA GLU A 972 14.02 46.34 28.17
C GLU A 972 13.61 47.75 28.61
N TYR A 973 14.56 48.69 28.62
CA TYR A 973 14.25 50.11 28.81
C TYR A 973 13.42 50.64 27.64
N TYR A 974 13.80 50.35 26.40
CA TYR A 974 13.06 50.75 25.21
C TYR A 974 11.68 50.10 25.13
N LYS A 975 11.52 48.78 25.37
CA LYS A 975 10.21 48.12 25.43
C LYS A 975 9.22 48.81 26.38
N GLU A 976 9.63 49.11 27.61
CA GLU A 976 8.76 49.76 28.60
C GLU A 976 8.51 51.24 28.27
N LEU A 977 9.49 51.94 27.67
CA LEU A 977 9.33 53.33 27.23
C LEU A 977 8.35 53.43 26.06
N SER A 978 8.54 52.61 25.03
CA SER A 978 7.68 52.49 23.86
C SER A 978 6.26 52.09 24.23
N ARG A 979 6.08 51.14 25.17
CA ARG A 979 4.75 50.76 25.67
C ARG A 979 3.98 51.97 26.20
N ARG A 980 4.62 52.86 26.98
CA ARG A 980 3.99 54.08 27.51
C ARG A 980 3.63 55.07 26.41
N MET A 981 4.49 55.22 25.41
CA MET A 981 4.24 56.16 24.30
C MET A 981 3.18 55.64 23.32
N GLN A 982 3.16 54.33 23.02
CA GLN A 982 2.08 53.70 22.26
C GLN A 982 0.73 53.85 23.01
N GLU A 983 0.71 53.67 24.33
CA GLU A 983 -0.49 53.89 25.16
C GLU A 983 -1.00 55.35 25.13
N ALA A 984 -0.14 56.33 24.80
CA ALA A 984 -0.53 57.73 24.62
C ALA A 984 -0.90 58.11 23.18
N VAL A 985 -0.17 57.59 22.17
CA VAL A 985 -0.32 57.96 20.75
C VAL A 985 -1.32 57.06 20.01
N TYR A 986 -1.30 55.75 20.28
CA TYR A 986 -2.20 54.75 19.67
C TYR A 986 -3.28 54.24 20.64
N GLY A 987 -3.19 54.55 21.93
CA GLY A 987 -4.16 54.16 22.94
C GLY A 987 -4.11 52.67 23.28
N GLY A 988 -5.08 51.91 22.78
CA GLY A 988 -5.20 50.48 23.11
C GLY A 988 -4.33 49.54 22.25
N TYR A 989 -3.81 50.02 21.12
CA TYR A 989 -3.05 49.21 20.17
C TYR A 989 -1.57 49.12 20.54
N LYS A 990 -0.98 47.94 20.33
CA LYS A 990 0.45 47.70 20.56
C LYS A 990 1.10 47.17 19.29
N TYR A 991 2.26 47.72 18.97
CA TYR A 991 3.07 47.36 17.81
C TYR A 991 4.47 46.93 18.28
N PRO A 992 5.13 45.99 17.58
CA PRO A 992 6.55 45.72 17.80
C PRO A 992 7.40 46.98 17.64
N ILE A 993 8.55 47.02 18.33
CA ILE A 993 9.63 47.99 18.09
C ILE A 993 10.85 47.36 17.41
N GLY A 994 10.94 46.03 17.41
CA GLY A 994 12.03 45.29 16.76
C GLY A 994 11.92 45.41 15.25
N LEU A 995 13.05 45.69 14.59
CA LEU A 995 13.16 45.88 13.16
C LEU A 995 14.09 44.79 12.61
N VAL A 996 13.63 44.04 11.60
CA VAL A 996 14.36 42.91 11.01
C VAL A 996 14.30 42.97 9.49
N SER A 997 15.42 42.69 8.81
CA SER A 997 15.43 42.38 7.37
C SER A 997 16.02 40.99 7.12
N LEU A 998 15.76 40.46 5.92
CA LEU A 998 16.16 39.12 5.51
C LEU A 998 17.15 39.22 4.34
N VAL A 999 18.40 38.80 4.58
CA VAL A 999 19.53 38.94 3.65
C VAL A 999 19.55 37.74 2.70
N LEU A 1000 19.47 38.00 1.39
CA LEU A 1000 19.50 36.95 0.37
C LEU A 1000 20.94 36.69 -0.12
N PRO A 1001 21.59 35.55 0.21
CA PRO A 1001 23.03 35.42 -0.04
C PRO A 1001 23.41 35.41 -1.52
N ARG A 1002 22.54 34.86 -2.38
CA ARG A 1002 22.66 34.87 -3.86
C ARG A 1002 22.76 36.26 -4.49
N ASN A 1003 22.25 37.30 -3.82
CA ASN A 1003 22.22 38.67 -4.32
C ASN A 1003 23.35 39.55 -3.76
N LEU A 1004 24.20 38.99 -2.88
CA LEU A 1004 25.35 39.71 -2.32
C LEU A 1004 26.49 39.86 -3.35
N PRO A 1005 27.08 41.05 -3.52
CA PRO A 1005 28.37 41.22 -4.18
C PRO A 1005 29.46 40.33 -3.54
N PRO A 1006 30.46 39.83 -4.29
CA PRO A 1006 31.47 38.89 -3.75
C PRO A 1006 32.26 39.39 -2.54
N ASN A 1007 32.40 40.71 -2.36
CA ASN A 1007 33.02 41.33 -1.20
C ASN A 1007 32.14 41.31 0.06
N LEU A 1008 30.85 41.00 -0.04
CA LEU A 1008 29.91 40.82 1.07
C LEU A 1008 29.65 39.35 1.40
N ALA A 1009 30.35 38.41 0.75
CA ALA A 1009 30.16 36.97 0.95
C ALA A 1009 30.44 36.48 2.40
N PHE A 1010 31.02 37.32 3.26
CA PHE A 1010 31.14 37.06 4.70
C PHE A 1010 29.78 37.05 5.43
N LEU A 1011 28.74 37.67 4.84
CA LEU A 1011 27.35 37.61 5.30
C LEU A 1011 26.62 36.31 4.86
N ARG A 1012 27.35 35.32 4.30
CA ARG A 1012 26.84 33.97 3.99
C ARG A 1012 27.47 32.93 4.91
N GLY A 1013 26.92 32.77 6.10
CA GLY A 1013 27.19 31.58 6.91
C GLY A 1013 26.59 30.31 6.29
N ILE A 1014 27.19 29.16 6.59
CA ILE A 1014 26.64 27.84 6.24
C ILE A 1014 25.60 27.49 7.31
N ASN A 1015 24.38 27.08 6.91
CA ASN A 1015 23.26 26.82 7.82
C ASN A 1015 23.01 27.98 8.82
N GLN A 1016 23.14 29.24 8.38
CA GLN A 1016 22.85 30.41 9.20
C GLN A 1016 21.44 30.92 8.88
N THR A 1017 20.65 31.28 9.90
CA THR A 1017 19.36 31.97 9.71
C THR A 1017 19.56 33.28 8.95
N ALA A 1018 18.72 33.54 7.93
CA ALA A 1018 18.90 34.63 6.96
C ALA A 1018 18.55 36.04 7.47
N VAL A 1019 18.31 36.17 8.78
CA VAL A 1019 18.04 37.45 9.47
C VAL A 1019 19.29 38.33 9.59
N ASP A 1020 19.10 39.64 9.63
CA ASP A 1020 20.21 40.61 9.74
C ASP A 1020 20.69 40.88 11.18
N TYR A 1021 19.87 40.61 12.21
CA TYR A 1021 20.22 40.95 13.59
C TYR A 1021 21.38 40.11 14.18
N VAL A 1022 21.73 38.98 13.56
CA VAL A 1022 22.88 38.11 13.93
C VAL A 1022 24.24 38.78 13.78
N TYR A 1023 24.28 39.99 13.22
CA TYR A 1023 25.48 40.83 13.11
C TYR A 1023 25.55 41.97 14.14
N LEU A 1024 24.61 42.03 15.10
CA LEU A 1024 24.70 42.89 16.29
C LEU A 1024 25.49 42.18 17.39
N ASP A 1025 26.28 42.94 18.17
CA ASP A 1025 27.11 42.38 19.23
C ASP A 1025 26.30 42.28 20.54
N LEU A 1026 25.60 41.16 20.66
CA LEU A 1026 24.67 40.87 21.77
C LEU A 1026 25.39 40.53 23.10
N ASP A 1027 26.67 40.17 23.09
CA ASP A 1027 27.40 39.74 24.31
C ASP A 1027 28.84 40.32 24.46
N GLY A 1028 29.40 40.97 23.44
CA GLY A 1028 30.71 41.65 23.53
C GLY A 1028 31.94 40.81 23.16
N GLU A 1029 31.76 39.61 22.58
CA GLU A 1029 32.87 38.70 22.24
C GLU A 1029 33.01 38.34 20.74
N TYR A 1030 31.98 38.49 19.90
CA TYR A 1030 31.99 37.93 18.53
C TYR A 1030 31.44 38.86 17.43
N LEU A 1031 32.35 39.48 16.68
CA LEU A 1031 32.10 40.18 15.40
C LEU A 1031 31.97 39.23 14.18
N TYR A 1032 31.74 37.94 14.40
CA TYR A 1032 31.67 36.92 13.34
C TYR A 1032 30.48 35.98 13.59
N PRO A 1033 29.79 35.52 12.52
CA PRO A 1033 28.55 34.77 12.66
C PRO A 1033 28.77 33.42 13.35
N VAL A 1034 28.05 33.20 14.44
CA VAL A 1034 27.90 31.88 15.05
C VAL A 1034 26.94 31.06 14.17
N HIS A 1035 27.31 29.82 13.86
CA HIS A 1035 26.38 28.88 13.23
C HIS A 1035 25.28 28.52 14.25
N ASP A 1036 24.03 28.92 14.00
CA ASP A 1036 22.90 28.37 14.76
C ASP A 1036 22.54 27.00 14.20
N GLU A 1037 22.89 25.95 14.93
CA GLU A 1037 22.59 24.55 14.58
C GLU A 1037 21.08 24.26 14.46
N ARG A 1038 20.22 25.22 14.82
CA ARG A 1038 18.75 25.15 14.76
C ARG A 1038 18.14 25.92 13.58
N ALA A 1039 18.93 26.40 12.61
CA ALA A 1039 18.38 27.02 11.40
C ALA A 1039 17.97 25.94 10.36
N TYR A 1040 16.76 26.02 9.82
CA TYR A 1040 16.18 25.03 8.90
C TYR A 1040 15.86 25.64 7.52
N LYS A 1041 15.92 24.82 6.46
CA LYS A 1041 15.54 25.27 5.10
C LYS A 1041 14.04 25.54 5.01
N VAL A 1042 13.66 26.66 4.38
CA VAL A 1042 12.25 27.03 4.16
C VAL A 1042 11.75 26.47 2.84
N LEU A 1043 10.77 25.55 2.89
CA LEU A 1043 10.13 24.93 1.73
C LEU A 1043 9.54 25.99 0.78
N GLY A 1044 9.84 25.86 -0.52
CA GLY A 1044 9.36 26.79 -1.56
C GLY A 1044 10.15 28.10 -1.66
N ILE A 1045 11.10 28.32 -0.75
CA ILE A 1045 12.06 29.43 -0.79
C ILE A 1045 13.47 28.87 -1.07
N SER A 1046 13.92 27.90 -0.28
CA SER A 1046 15.12 27.09 -0.57
C SER A 1046 14.86 26.08 -1.69
N THR A 1047 15.83 25.88 -2.58
CA THR A 1047 15.75 24.83 -3.61
C THR A 1047 16.29 23.48 -3.09
N ASN A 1048 15.44 22.45 -3.06
CA ASN A 1048 15.85 21.07 -2.77
C ASN A 1048 15.44 20.13 -3.91
N GLY A 1049 16.32 19.17 -4.23
CA GLY A 1049 15.99 17.86 -4.81
C GLY A 1049 15.48 17.76 -6.26
N GLY A 1050 14.84 18.78 -6.85
CA GLY A 1050 14.16 18.59 -8.15
C GLY A 1050 13.95 19.85 -9.01
N TYR A 1051 13.17 20.82 -8.54
CA TYR A 1051 12.67 21.91 -9.39
C TYR A 1051 13.04 23.29 -8.86
N SER A 1052 13.76 24.06 -9.67
CA SER A 1052 14.34 25.34 -9.29
C SER A 1052 13.33 26.49 -9.31
N SER A 1053 13.12 27.17 -8.18
CA SER A 1053 12.66 28.56 -8.20
C SER A 1053 13.78 29.43 -8.82
N PRO A 1054 13.47 30.36 -9.74
CA PRO A 1054 14.49 31.27 -10.26
C PRO A 1054 14.92 32.33 -9.23
N ILE A 1055 14.14 32.54 -8.16
CA ILE A 1055 14.12 33.80 -7.38
C ILE A 1055 15.00 33.79 -6.13
N VAL A 1056 15.07 32.68 -5.38
CA VAL A 1056 15.81 32.61 -4.10
C VAL A 1056 16.93 31.54 -4.15
N ASP A 1057 17.76 31.47 -3.10
CA ASP A 1057 19.03 30.73 -3.07
C ASP A 1057 18.86 29.20 -2.89
N THR A 1058 19.95 28.46 -3.08
CA THR A 1058 20.02 27.03 -2.70
C THR A 1058 19.87 26.80 -1.20
N ASP A 1059 20.14 27.85 -0.42
CA ASP A 1059 20.51 27.81 0.99
C ASP A 1059 19.84 28.96 1.77
N PHE A 1060 18.52 29.12 1.66
CA PHE A 1060 17.74 30.05 2.49
C PHE A 1060 17.18 29.35 3.72
N TYR A 1061 17.71 29.71 4.89
CA TYR A 1061 17.37 29.13 6.19
C TYR A 1061 16.70 30.18 7.09
N LEU A 1062 15.81 29.73 7.98
CA LEU A 1062 15.33 30.48 9.12
C LEU A 1062 15.38 29.60 10.37
N ASP A 1063 15.62 30.21 11.53
CA ASP A 1063 15.39 29.60 12.82
C ASP A 1063 13.87 29.52 13.14
N PRO A 1064 13.43 28.60 14.02
CA PRO A 1064 12.04 28.47 14.41
C PRO A 1064 11.42 29.76 14.95
N TYR A 1065 12.12 30.52 15.80
CA TYR A 1065 11.55 31.72 16.43
C TYR A 1065 11.25 32.82 15.40
N THR A 1066 12.11 33.00 14.40
CA THR A 1066 11.84 33.91 13.28
C THR A 1066 10.72 33.37 12.39
N ALA A 1067 10.74 32.08 12.06
CA ALA A 1067 9.72 31.46 11.21
C ALA A 1067 8.32 31.50 11.86
N GLU A 1068 8.22 31.23 13.16
CA GLU A 1068 7.01 31.36 13.97
C GLU A 1068 6.55 32.82 14.04
N ALA A 1069 7.47 33.78 14.18
CA ALA A 1069 7.08 35.19 14.25
C ALA A 1069 6.58 35.74 12.91
N ILE A 1070 7.07 35.24 11.76
CA ILE A 1070 6.67 35.70 10.41
C ILE A 1070 5.50 34.87 9.85
N PHE A 1071 5.56 33.54 9.91
CA PHE A 1071 4.58 32.62 9.34
C PHE A 1071 3.54 32.12 10.35
N GLY A 1072 3.88 32.14 11.64
CA GLY A 1072 3.13 31.49 12.72
C GLY A 1072 3.43 30.01 12.87
N GLU A 1073 3.55 29.56 14.12
CA GLU A 1073 3.59 28.16 14.61
C GLU A 1073 3.33 27.08 13.53
N GLN A 1074 2.08 26.77 13.19
CA GLN A 1074 1.74 25.72 12.21
C GLN A 1074 2.46 25.88 10.86
N ALA A 1075 2.58 27.11 10.35
CA ALA A 1075 3.27 27.34 9.08
C ALA A 1075 4.80 27.25 9.20
N ALA A 1076 5.37 27.45 10.39
CA ALA A 1076 6.77 27.11 10.65
C ALA A 1076 6.97 25.57 10.61
N CYS A 1077 6.08 24.78 11.22
CA CYS A 1077 6.09 23.31 11.11
C CYS A 1077 5.99 22.83 9.64
N ASP A 1078 5.08 23.42 8.87
CA ASP A 1078 4.79 23.05 7.49
C ASP A 1078 5.85 23.50 6.48
N LEU A 1079 6.60 24.57 6.77
CA LEU A 1079 7.59 25.13 5.85
C LEU A 1079 9.04 24.80 6.23
N LEU A 1080 9.41 24.74 7.51
CA LEU A 1080 10.78 24.38 7.93
C LEU A 1080 11.05 22.89 7.73
N GLU A 1081 11.99 22.55 6.86
CA GLU A 1081 12.37 21.16 6.54
C GLU A 1081 13.12 20.51 7.70
N GLY A 1082 12.58 19.39 8.22
CA GLY A 1082 13.18 18.64 9.33
C GLY A 1082 12.90 19.21 10.73
N TYR A 1083 12.20 20.34 10.82
CA TYR A 1083 11.66 20.84 12.09
C TYR A 1083 10.36 20.09 12.45
N ALA A 1084 10.17 19.79 13.74
CA ALA A 1084 8.97 19.16 14.27
C ALA A 1084 8.50 19.94 15.49
N CYS A 1085 7.25 20.39 15.46
CA CYS A 1085 6.60 21.12 16.55
C CYS A 1085 6.08 20.15 17.62
N GLY A 1086 6.06 20.57 18.89
CA GLY A 1086 5.60 19.77 20.04
C GLY A 1086 5.55 20.55 21.35
#